data_AF-A0A4R3VDI2-F1
#
_entry.id   AF-A0A4R3VDI2-F1
#
_cell.length_a   1.000
_cell.length_b   1.000
_cell.length_c   1.000
_cell.angle_alpha   90.00
_cell.angle_beta   90.00
_cell.angle_gamma   90.00
#
_symmetry.space_group_name_H-M   'P 1'
#
loop_
_entity.id
_entity.type
_entity.pdbx_description
1 polymer ?
#
loop_
_entity_poly.entity_id
_entity_poly.type
_entity_poly.pdbx_seq_one_letter_code
_entity_poly.pdbx_strand_id
1 'polypeptide(L)'
;MGSYKKLWWTLILTLGITFGVLGWAGVEIYRQAPPIPGQVVTASGQVLMTKDSILDGQTAWQSTGGMQVGSIWGHGAYQAPDWTADWLHRELLAWLDLAAQEEDGVAYDALPAGRKADLRDQLKQEYRANTYDTARDTMVVSERRAKAMEQTASYYKKLYGSDPELKSSRENFAMKEDTLPSAERRELLTQFFFWTAWAASTERPNMAATYTNNWPHEPLIDNVPTAENVVWSIVSVIVLLAGIGLLVWGWSFLHKEEPEPQVPAKDPLAGFSLTASQKALGKYLFIVVALFTVQIMLGGVTAHYTLEGQSFYGIPLSDWFPYSLLRTWHIQAALFWIATGFLAFGLFFVPILNGGKDPKFQKLGVDVLFYALLILVVGSFAGNYLAIAHILPPELNFWFGHQGYEYIDLGRFWQWVKLAGLLIWLGLMLRGVVPALRQKGGDKNLLALLSFSVIAVGLFYGSGLFYGERTHISVMEYWRWWVVHLWVEGFFEVFATTALAFLFSSMGLVSYRGATAAALASASLFMLGGVPGTLHHLYFSGTTTPIMAIGATFSALEVVPLIVLGYEAWENYRLKERAPWMKAVHWPVICFVSVAFWNMLGAGVFGFMINPPISLYFIQGLNTTPVHAHAALFGVYGFLALGFALLVLRYIRPNFSVSHSRMKFGFWMLNGGLALMIFTSLLPIGLFQFHASVSEGLWYARSEEFLQQDFLQTLRWVRTFGDVVFIAGALAWVWEVVRGLFGLGGSQPAAVPAKAHA
;
A
#
# COMPACT_ATOMS: atom_id res chain seq x y z
N MET A 1 -5.56 -14.87 -30.79
CA MET A 1 -4.11 -14.73 -31.03
C MET A 1 -3.82 -14.04 -32.36
N GLY A 2 -4.35 -14.48 -33.51
CA GLY A 2 -4.31 -13.71 -34.77
C GLY A 2 -2.92 -13.17 -35.14
N SER A 3 -2.85 -11.90 -35.58
CA SER A 3 -1.61 -11.19 -35.91
C SER A 3 -0.72 -10.86 -34.69
N TYR A 4 -1.24 -10.96 -33.46
CA TYR A 4 -0.52 -10.62 -32.22
C TYR A 4 0.08 -11.84 -31.53
N LYS A 5 0.24 -12.97 -32.25
CA LYS A 5 0.76 -14.23 -31.70
C LYS A 5 2.07 -14.03 -30.92
N LYS A 6 2.98 -13.19 -31.42
CA LYS A 6 4.25 -12.87 -30.75
C LYS A 6 4.01 -12.20 -29.38
N LEU A 7 3.25 -11.11 -29.34
CA LEU A 7 2.97 -10.36 -28.10
C LEU A 7 2.23 -11.20 -27.06
N TRP A 8 1.27 -12.04 -27.49
CA TRP A 8 0.60 -12.96 -26.57
C TRP A 8 1.55 -14.00 -25.97
N TRP A 9 2.43 -14.59 -26.77
CA TRP A 9 3.42 -15.53 -26.25
C TRP A 9 4.45 -14.84 -25.36
N THR A 10 4.85 -13.61 -25.66
CA THR A 10 5.68 -12.80 -24.76
C THR A 10 5.00 -12.64 -23.41
N LEU A 11 3.74 -12.19 -23.36
CA LEU A 11 3.00 -12.03 -22.11
C LEU A 11 2.88 -13.37 -21.34
N ILE A 12 2.48 -14.45 -22.01
CA ILE A 12 2.32 -15.77 -21.39
C ILE A 12 3.64 -16.29 -20.82
N LEU A 13 4.74 -16.15 -21.56
CA LEU A 13 6.07 -16.57 -21.10
C LEU A 13 6.55 -15.71 -19.94
N THR A 14 6.37 -14.39 -20.01
CA THR A 14 6.69 -13.47 -18.90
C THR A 14 5.95 -13.88 -17.64
N LEU A 15 4.63 -14.11 -17.72
CA LEU A 15 3.84 -14.57 -16.57
C LEU A 15 4.32 -15.93 -16.06
N GLY A 16 4.54 -16.91 -16.94
CA GLY A 16 5.01 -18.24 -16.54
C GLY A 16 6.36 -18.20 -15.79
N ILE A 17 7.30 -17.39 -16.27
CA ILE A 17 8.62 -17.23 -15.65
C ILE A 17 8.51 -16.47 -14.32
N THR A 18 7.86 -15.31 -14.32
CA THR A 18 7.80 -14.42 -13.16
C THR A 18 7.02 -15.04 -12.00
N PHE A 19 5.89 -15.71 -12.26
CA PHE A 19 5.18 -16.47 -11.23
C PHE A 19 5.96 -17.71 -10.78
N GLY A 20 6.75 -18.33 -11.66
CA GLY A 20 7.68 -19.40 -11.28
C GLY A 20 8.72 -18.91 -10.27
N VAL A 21 9.31 -17.75 -10.52
CA VAL A 21 10.26 -17.08 -9.60
C VAL A 21 9.59 -16.71 -8.28
N LEU A 22 8.42 -16.07 -8.31
CA LEU A 22 7.70 -15.67 -7.11
C LEU A 22 7.25 -16.87 -6.26
N GLY A 23 6.86 -17.97 -6.90
CA GLY A 23 6.50 -19.22 -6.23
C GLY A 23 7.72 -19.92 -5.59
N TRP A 24 8.86 -19.95 -6.29
CA TRP A 24 10.12 -20.45 -5.73
C TRP A 24 10.56 -19.61 -4.51
N ALA A 25 10.50 -18.29 -4.62
CA ALA A 25 10.81 -17.35 -3.54
C ALA A 25 9.91 -17.62 -2.31
N GLY A 26 8.63 -17.91 -2.52
CA GLY A 26 7.72 -18.32 -1.45
C GLY A 26 8.18 -19.60 -0.73
N VAL A 27 8.61 -20.63 -1.47
CA VAL A 27 9.15 -21.86 -0.87
C VAL A 27 10.40 -21.57 -0.03
N GLU A 28 11.27 -20.69 -0.50
CA GLU A 28 12.47 -20.27 0.24
C GLU A 28 12.08 -19.54 1.54
N ILE A 29 11.17 -18.56 1.47
CA ILE A 29 10.70 -17.80 2.65
C ILE A 29 10.11 -18.73 3.71
N TYR A 30 9.27 -19.69 3.31
CA TYR A 30 8.69 -20.65 4.25
C TYR A 30 9.73 -21.54 4.95
N ARG A 31 10.84 -21.86 4.27
CA ARG A 31 11.89 -22.75 4.81
C ARG A 31 12.96 -21.99 5.59
N GLN A 32 13.19 -20.72 5.25
CA GLN A 32 14.29 -19.91 5.76
C GLN A 32 13.82 -18.79 6.70
N ALA A 33 12.53 -18.72 7.03
CA ALA A 33 12.04 -17.79 8.05
C ALA A 33 12.77 -17.99 9.40
N PRO A 34 12.95 -16.93 10.21
CA PRO A 34 13.50 -17.08 11.56
C PRO A 34 12.66 -18.07 12.38
N PRO A 35 13.28 -19.00 13.13
CA PRO A 35 12.50 -19.93 13.94
C PRO A 35 11.80 -19.18 15.08
N ILE A 36 10.60 -19.64 15.44
CA ILE A 36 9.96 -19.31 16.72
C ILE A 36 10.27 -20.48 17.66
N PRO A 37 11.20 -20.34 18.63
CA PRO A 37 11.65 -21.44 19.46
C PRO A 37 10.51 -22.05 20.26
N GLY A 38 10.49 -23.38 20.39
CA GLY A 38 9.60 -24.10 21.29
C GLY A 38 9.69 -23.57 22.72
N GLN A 39 10.92 -23.35 23.20
CA GLN A 39 11.20 -22.69 24.48
C GLN A 39 12.40 -21.75 24.39
N VAL A 40 12.35 -20.68 25.18
CA VAL A 40 13.49 -19.81 25.45
C VAL A 40 13.84 -19.96 26.93
N VAL A 41 15.10 -20.31 27.20
CA VAL A 41 15.58 -20.63 28.54
C VAL A 41 16.82 -19.82 28.89
N THR A 42 17.04 -19.55 30.18
CA THR A 42 18.31 -19.02 30.67
C THR A 42 19.40 -20.10 30.63
N ALA A 43 20.66 -19.69 30.78
CA ALA A 43 21.79 -20.62 30.91
C ALA A 43 21.65 -21.58 32.13
N SER A 44 20.94 -21.18 33.19
CA SER A 44 20.61 -22.04 34.33
C SER A 44 19.40 -22.98 34.09
N GLY A 45 18.70 -22.85 32.96
CA GLY A 45 17.58 -23.70 32.58
C GLY A 45 16.20 -23.17 33.00
N GLN A 46 16.09 -21.91 33.46
CA GLN A 46 14.80 -21.29 33.73
C GLN A 46 14.09 -20.97 32.41
N VAL A 47 12.85 -21.44 32.26
CA VAL A 47 12.01 -21.10 31.10
C VAL A 47 11.51 -19.66 31.22
N LEU A 48 11.78 -18.85 30.20
CA LEU A 48 11.35 -17.45 30.12
C LEU A 48 10.07 -17.28 29.28
N MET A 49 10.01 -17.99 28.15
CA MET A 49 8.87 -17.94 27.23
C MET A 49 8.81 -19.19 26.36
N THR A 50 7.68 -19.38 25.69
CA THR A 50 7.38 -20.51 24.81
C THR A 50 6.96 -20.02 23.44
N LYS A 51 6.96 -20.92 22.46
CA LYS A 51 6.39 -20.63 21.13
C LYS A 51 4.96 -20.10 21.21
N ASP A 52 4.11 -20.73 22.03
CA ASP A 52 2.71 -20.35 22.15
C ASP A 52 2.56 -18.96 22.76
N SER A 53 3.37 -18.63 23.77
CA SER A 53 3.31 -17.31 24.42
C SER A 53 3.82 -16.18 23.51
N ILE A 54 4.82 -16.45 22.65
CA ILE A 54 5.24 -15.51 21.59
C ILE A 54 4.11 -15.29 20.58
N LEU A 55 3.44 -16.35 20.14
CA LEU A 55 2.32 -16.28 19.19
C LEU A 55 1.09 -15.60 19.81
N ASP A 56 0.80 -15.82 21.09
CA ASP A 56 -0.24 -15.11 21.82
C ASP A 56 0.10 -13.62 21.97
N GLY A 57 1.38 -13.29 22.13
CA GLY A 57 1.90 -11.93 22.07
C GLY A 57 1.67 -11.26 20.72
N GLN A 58 1.87 -11.98 19.62
CA GLN A 58 1.54 -11.52 18.27
C GLN A 58 0.04 -11.22 18.16
N THR A 59 -0.84 -12.07 18.69
CA THR A 59 -2.29 -11.83 18.70
C THR A 59 -2.69 -10.67 19.60
N ALA A 60 -2.01 -10.46 20.73
CA ALA A 60 -2.16 -9.28 21.57
C ALA A 60 -1.81 -7.98 20.82
N TRP A 61 -0.67 -7.97 20.13
CA TRP A 61 -0.25 -6.86 19.26
C TRP A 61 -1.29 -6.56 18.17
N GLN A 62 -1.81 -7.59 17.48
CA GLN A 62 -2.85 -7.39 16.46
C GLN A 62 -4.10 -6.67 17.01
N SER A 63 -4.50 -6.99 18.25
CA SER A 63 -5.71 -6.44 18.88
C SER A 63 -5.60 -4.97 19.30
N THR A 64 -4.38 -4.43 19.45
CA THR A 64 -4.19 -3.00 19.74
C THR A 64 -4.28 -2.12 18.48
N GLY A 65 -4.39 -2.74 17.31
CA GLY A 65 -4.29 -2.11 15.99
C GLY A 65 -3.04 -2.56 15.20
N GLY A 66 -2.12 -3.29 15.84
CA GLY A 66 -0.92 -3.83 15.21
C GLY A 66 -0.07 -2.78 14.50
N MET A 67 0.09 -2.94 13.18
CA MET A 67 0.82 -2.02 12.29
C MET A 67 0.21 -0.61 12.20
N GLN A 68 -0.96 -0.37 12.80
CA GLN A 68 -1.60 0.95 12.79
C GLN A 68 -1.16 1.84 13.96
N VAL A 69 -0.52 1.27 14.99
CA VAL A 69 0.01 2.01 16.13
C VAL A 69 1.45 2.46 15.86
N GLY A 70 2.31 1.51 15.53
CA GLY A 70 3.73 1.71 15.18
C GLY A 70 4.14 0.72 14.09
N SER A 71 5.42 0.35 14.03
CA SER A 71 5.91 -0.65 13.06
C SER A 71 6.60 -1.85 13.71
N ILE A 72 6.57 -2.98 13.00
CA ILE A 72 7.39 -4.18 13.26
C ILE A 72 8.14 -4.47 11.97
N TRP A 73 9.45 -4.69 12.08
CA TRP A 73 10.32 -4.86 10.91
C TRP A 73 10.15 -3.74 9.87
N GLY A 74 9.90 -2.52 10.32
CA GLY A 74 9.75 -1.32 9.51
C GLY A 74 8.41 -1.19 8.77
N HIS A 75 7.53 -2.20 8.83
CA HIS A 75 6.18 -2.11 8.27
C HIS A 75 5.16 -1.65 9.32
N GLY A 76 4.42 -0.59 8.98
CA GLY A 76 3.36 -0.02 9.81
C GLY A 76 3.37 1.50 9.85
N ALA A 77 2.85 2.05 10.95
CA ALA A 77 2.72 3.48 11.18
C ALA A 77 4.04 4.13 11.60
N TYR A 78 4.09 5.46 11.52
CA TYR A 78 5.33 6.25 11.62
C TYR A 78 5.36 7.21 12.82
N GLN A 79 4.28 7.31 13.60
CA GLN A 79 4.22 8.22 14.76
C GLN A 79 4.80 7.58 16.02
N ALA A 80 4.32 6.39 16.39
CA ALA A 80 5.01 5.56 17.38
C ALA A 80 6.30 4.98 16.78
N PRO A 81 7.24 4.46 17.59
CA PRO A 81 8.48 3.88 17.11
C PRO A 81 8.28 2.61 16.27
N ASP A 82 9.38 2.13 15.70
CA ASP A 82 9.47 0.73 15.31
C ASP A 82 9.77 -0.11 16.56
N TRP A 83 8.87 -1.02 16.93
CA TRP A 83 9.00 -1.78 18.18
C TRP A 83 10.15 -2.78 18.14
N THR A 84 10.55 -3.26 16.96
CA THR A 84 11.73 -4.11 16.83
C THR A 84 13.00 -3.31 17.12
N ALA A 85 13.15 -2.14 16.48
CA ALA A 85 14.33 -1.30 16.65
C ALA A 85 14.41 -0.66 18.05
N ASP A 86 13.30 -0.18 18.59
CA ASP A 86 13.23 0.42 19.94
C ASP A 86 13.47 -0.64 21.03
N TRP A 87 12.91 -1.84 20.89
CA TRP A 87 13.18 -2.94 21.83
C TRP A 87 14.66 -3.31 21.79
N LEU A 88 15.20 -3.53 20.59
CA LEU A 88 16.59 -3.93 20.40
C LEU A 88 17.52 -2.91 21.07
N HIS A 89 17.36 -1.62 20.76
CA HIS A 89 18.23 -0.59 21.32
C HIS A 89 18.17 -0.53 22.86
N ARG A 90 16.96 -0.59 23.44
CA ARG A 90 16.77 -0.59 24.90
C ARG A 90 17.37 -1.83 25.58
N GLU A 91 17.21 -3.01 24.97
CA GLU A 91 17.79 -4.25 25.48
C GLU A 91 19.32 -4.20 25.47
N LEU A 92 19.92 -3.65 24.39
CA LEU A 92 21.36 -3.48 24.26
C LEU A 92 21.93 -2.50 25.30
N LEU A 93 21.28 -1.35 25.52
CA LEU A 93 21.69 -0.40 26.55
C LEU A 93 21.56 -0.98 27.96
N ALA A 94 20.44 -1.67 28.25
CA ALA A 94 20.25 -2.34 29.53
C ALA A 94 21.32 -3.41 29.79
N TRP A 95 21.70 -4.18 28.76
CA TRP A 95 22.80 -5.15 28.86
C TRP A 95 24.14 -4.46 29.13
N LEU A 96 24.45 -3.35 28.45
CA LEU A 96 25.68 -2.59 28.63
C LEU A 96 25.78 -1.97 30.03
N ASP A 97 24.69 -1.41 30.55
CA ASP A 97 24.63 -0.87 31.91
C ASP A 97 24.79 -1.97 32.96
N LEU A 98 24.13 -3.12 32.77
CA LEU A 98 24.31 -4.27 33.65
C LEU A 98 25.76 -4.78 33.63
N ALA A 99 26.37 -4.89 32.45
CA ALA A 99 27.76 -5.32 32.31
C ALA A 99 28.74 -4.33 32.97
N ALA A 100 28.56 -3.03 32.73
CA ALA A 100 29.38 -1.98 33.34
C ALA A 100 29.25 -1.98 34.87
N GLN A 101 28.03 -2.17 35.39
CA GLN A 101 27.80 -2.22 36.82
C GLN A 101 28.40 -3.48 37.48
N GLU A 102 28.31 -4.63 36.80
CA GLU A 102 28.84 -5.91 37.29
C GLU A 102 30.38 -5.96 37.26
N GLU A 103 31.00 -5.41 36.20
CA GLU A 103 32.44 -5.54 35.94
C GLU A 103 33.26 -4.36 36.46
N ASP A 104 32.69 -3.14 36.47
CA ASP A 104 33.38 -1.89 36.78
C ASP A 104 32.71 -1.07 37.90
N GLY A 105 31.49 -1.44 38.32
CA GLY A 105 30.77 -0.79 39.42
C GLY A 105 30.21 0.60 39.10
N VAL A 106 30.16 0.99 37.82
CA VAL A 106 29.69 2.30 37.35
C VAL A 106 28.71 2.15 36.18
N ALA A 107 27.94 3.20 35.89
CA ALA A 107 27.07 3.25 34.71
C ALA A 107 27.89 3.21 33.40
N TYR A 108 27.32 2.66 32.33
CA TYR A 108 28.01 2.50 31.05
C TYR A 108 28.56 3.83 30.54
N ASP A 109 27.78 4.91 30.67
CA ASP A 109 28.17 6.22 30.17
C ASP A 109 29.37 6.85 30.86
N ALA A 110 29.66 6.45 32.10
CA ALA A 110 30.82 6.92 32.87
C ALA A 110 32.12 6.19 32.50
N LEU A 111 32.07 5.11 31.72
CA LEU A 111 33.25 4.34 31.35
C LEU A 111 34.14 5.09 30.34
N PRO A 112 35.47 4.90 30.41
CA PRO A 112 36.38 5.42 29.39
C PRO A 112 36.15 4.71 28.04
N ALA A 113 36.46 5.40 26.94
CA ALA A 113 36.16 4.93 25.57
C ALA A 113 36.70 3.52 25.25
N GLY A 114 37.91 3.19 25.71
CA GLY A 114 38.48 1.85 25.53
C GLY A 114 37.62 0.77 26.18
N ARG A 115 37.17 1.01 27.42
CA ARG A 115 36.32 0.06 28.15
C ARG A 115 34.92 -0.04 27.56
N LYS A 116 34.36 1.08 27.08
CA LYS A 116 33.11 1.08 26.31
C LYS A 116 33.22 0.21 25.05
N ALA A 117 34.36 0.26 24.36
CA ALA A 117 34.61 -0.57 23.18
C ALA A 117 34.69 -2.06 23.52
N ASP A 118 35.38 -2.42 24.62
CA ASP A 118 35.45 -3.80 25.10
C ASP A 118 34.06 -4.39 25.38
N LEU A 119 33.21 -3.65 26.12
CA LEU A 119 31.84 -4.09 26.42
C LEU A 119 30.96 -4.18 25.17
N ARG A 120 31.14 -3.28 24.19
CA ARG A 120 30.45 -3.37 22.89
C ARG A 120 30.85 -4.62 22.11
N ASP A 121 32.12 -5.01 22.15
CA ASP A 121 32.56 -6.23 21.46
C ASP A 121 31.97 -7.48 22.12
N GLN A 122 31.92 -7.54 23.46
CA GLN A 122 31.24 -8.62 24.19
C GLN A 122 29.74 -8.68 23.86
N LEU A 123 29.06 -7.52 23.89
CA LEU A 123 27.65 -7.39 23.52
C LEU A 123 27.40 -7.95 22.11
N LYS A 124 28.23 -7.54 21.14
CA LYS A 124 28.14 -8.01 19.76
C LYS A 124 28.29 -9.52 19.66
N GLN A 125 29.30 -10.09 20.33
CA GLN A 125 29.51 -11.54 20.34
C GLN A 125 28.30 -12.30 20.89
N GLU A 126 27.68 -11.78 21.96
CA GLU A 126 26.51 -12.43 22.58
C GLU A 126 25.23 -12.30 21.73
N TYR A 127 24.93 -11.12 21.19
CA TYR A 127 23.66 -10.88 20.49
C TYR A 127 23.65 -11.42 19.06
N ARG A 128 24.79 -11.37 18.37
CA ARG A 128 24.92 -11.88 17.00
C ARG A 128 24.99 -13.40 16.96
N ALA A 129 25.55 -14.04 17.99
CA ALA A 129 25.64 -15.49 18.05
C ALA A 129 24.26 -16.15 18.06
N ASN A 130 24.08 -17.17 17.22
CA ASN A 130 22.85 -17.94 17.17
C ASN A 130 22.85 -19.05 18.21
N THR A 131 22.06 -18.89 19.26
CA THR A 131 21.93 -19.82 20.37
C THR A 131 20.71 -20.76 20.26
N TYR A 132 20.04 -20.78 19.11
CA TYR A 132 18.90 -21.66 18.85
C TYR A 132 19.38 -23.05 18.40
N ASP A 133 19.07 -24.07 19.20
CA ASP A 133 19.33 -25.47 18.89
C ASP A 133 18.11 -26.07 18.17
N THR A 134 18.28 -26.36 16.87
CA THR A 134 17.23 -26.93 16.02
C THR A 134 16.80 -28.34 16.45
N ALA A 135 17.66 -29.11 17.10
CA ALA A 135 17.35 -30.48 17.52
C ALA A 135 16.52 -30.49 18.81
N ARG A 136 16.74 -29.51 19.69
CA ARG A 136 16.02 -29.34 20.96
C ARG A 136 14.84 -28.37 20.87
N ASP A 137 14.70 -27.64 19.76
CA ASP A 137 13.73 -26.53 19.61
C ASP A 137 13.80 -25.54 20.78
N THR A 138 15.03 -25.21 21.19
CA THR A 138 15.32 -24.41 22.39
C THR A 138 16.34 -23.32 22.08
N MET A 139 16.04 -22.10 22.51
CA MET A 139 16.98 -20.98 22.48
C MET A 139 17.49 -20.69 23.88
N VAL A 140 18.81 -20.57 24.03
CA VAL A 140 19.45 -20.25 25.31
C VAL A 140 19.87 -18.79 25.34
N VAL A 141 19.52 -18.05 26.39
CA VAL A 141 20.00 -16.68 26.65
C VAL A 141 20.82 -16.63 27.93
N SER A 142 21.78 -15.70 28.02
CA SER A 142 22.56 -15.50 29.24
C SER A 142 21.68 -14.95 30.37
N GLU A 143 22.13 -15.11 31.63
CA GLU A 143 21.44 -14.51 32.78
C GLU A 143 21.43 -12.98 32.71
N ARG A 144 22.49 -12.37 32.17
CA ARG A 144 22.58 -10.92 31.99
C ARG A 144 21.56 -10.43 30.97
N ARG A 145 21.44 -11.11 29.83
CA ARG A 145 20.43 -10.80 28.81
C ARG A 145 19.01 -11.03 29.30
N ALA A 146 18.76 -12.09 30.07
CA ALA A 146 17.47 -12.32 30.70
C ALA A 146 17.03 -11.14 31.60
N LYS A 147 17.95 -10.58 32.39
CA LYS A 147 17.69 -9.36 33.18
C LYS A 147 17.46 -8.12 32.31
N ALA A 148 18.25 -7.94 31.24
CA ALA A 148 18.07 -6.83 30.30
C ALA A 148 16.69 -6.90 29.59
N MET A 149 16.26 -8.10 29.22
CA MET A 149 14.92 -8.37 28.67
C MET A 149 13.83 -7.99 29.67
N GLU A 150 13.96 -8.36 30.95
CA GLU A 150 13.00 -8.02 32.01
C GLU A 150 12.88 -6.50 32.23
N GLN A 151 14.02 -5.79 32.29
CA GLN A 151 14.06 -4.33 32.40
C GLN A 151 13.36 -3.67 31.20
N THR A 152 13.64 -4.15 29.99
CA THR A 152 13.03 -3.65 28.76
C THR A 152 11.53 -3.94 28.70
N ALA A 153 11.10 -5.13 29.11
CA ALA A 153 9.68 -5.50 29.18
C ALA A 153 8.88 -4.59 30.13
N SER A 154 9.50 -4.15 31.24
CA SER A 154 8.87 -3.24 32.20
C SER A 154 8.43 -1.91 31.54
N TYR A 155 9.27 -1.35 30.67
CA TYR A 155 8.94 -0.14 29.91
C TYR A 155 7.69 -0.33 29.04
N TYR A 156 7.61 -1.40 28.25
CA TYR A 156 6.46 -1.64 27.37
C TYR A 156 5.17 -1.98 28.12
N LYS A 157 5.27 -2.68 29.27
CA LYS A 157 4.11 -2.92 30.14
C LYS A 157 3.52 -1.62 30.66
N LYS A 158 4.36 -0.64 31.01
CA LYS A 158 3.92 0.71 31.40
C LYS A 158 3.39 1.49 30.20
N LEU A 159 4.07 1.44 29.05
CA LEU A 159 3.73 2.19 27.85
C LEU A 159 2.36 1.79 27.29
N TYR A 160 2.05 0.50 27.26
CA TYR A 160 0.77 -0.01 26.76
C TYR A 160 -0.36 0.02 27.79
N GLY A 161 -0.06 0.37 29.05
CA GLY A 161 -1.05 0.57 30.11
C GLY A 161 -1.43 2.04 30.28
N SER A 162 -1.62 2.46 31.52
CA SER A 162 -2.00 3.82 31.93
C SER A 162 -1.01 4.45 32.93
N ASP A 163 0.26 4.00 32.92
CA ASP A 163 1.25 4.47 33.91
C ASP A 163 1.49 5.98 33.76
N PRO A 164 1.29 6.82 34.80
CA PRO A 164 1.43 8.26 34.70
C PRO A 164 2.82 8.74 34.25
N GLU A 165 3.88 7.97 34.52
CA GLU A 165 5.26 8.31 34.14
C GLU A 165 5.43 8.40 32.62
N LEU A 166 4.69 7.58 31.86
CA LEU A 166 4.81 7.49 30.40
C LEU A 166 3.65 8.18 29.66
N LYS A 167 2.86 9.02 30.34
CA LYS A 167 1.75 9.75 29.70
C LYS A 167 2.25 10.64 28.56
N SER A 168 3.30 11.42 28.78
CA SER A 168 3.88 12.27 27.74
C SER A 168 4.36 11.45 26.54
N SER A 169 4.97 10.28 26.77
CA SER A 169 5.41 9.40 25.69
C SER A 169 4.23 8.84 24.89
N ARG A 170 3.13 8.47 25.56
CA ARG A 170 1.91 8.04 24.86
C ARG A 170 1.29 9.16 24.01
N GLU A 171 1.28 10.40 24.50
CA GLU A 171 0.88 11.57 23.71
C GLU A 171 1.79 11.75 22.49
N ASN A 172 3.12 11.72 22.68
CA ASN A 172 4.10 11.83 21.60
C ASN A 172 3.97 10.72 20.54
N PHE A 173 3.59 9.51 20.94
CA PHE A 173 3.35 8.38 20.05
C PHE A 173 1.94 8.30 19.50
N ALA A 174 1.05 9.25 19.85
CA ALA A 174 -0.37 9.23 19.53
C ALA A 174 -1.08 7.92 19.95
N MET A 175 -0.61 7.30 21.04
CA MET A 175 -1.22 6.12 21.64
C MET A 175 -2.31 6.56 22.61
N LYS A 176 -3.44 5.86 22.67
CA LYS A 176 -4.44 6.10 23.73
C LYS A 176 -3.95 5.59 25.07
N GLU A 177 -4.49 6.15 26.15
CA GLU A 177 -4.38 5.53 27.47
C GLU A 177 -5.00 4.12 27.47
N ASP A 178 -4.44 3.21 28.26
CA ASP A 178 -4.88 1.81 28.32
C ASP A 178 -4.99 1.17 26.93
N THR A 179 -3.95 1.33 26.12
CA THR A 179 -3.86 0.76 24.77
C THR A 179 -4.08 -0.76 24.79
N LEU A 180 -3.58 -1.47 25.81
CA LEU A 180 -3.86 -2.88 26.06
C LEU A 180 -4.18 -3.09 27.55
N PRO A 181 -5.47 -3.15 27.97
CA PRO A 181 -5.85 -3.15 29.38
C PRO A 181 -5.36 -4.34 30.21
N SER A 182 -5.31 -5.55 29.61
CA SER A 182 -4.91 -6.77 30.32
C SER A 182 -3.40 -6.82 30.56
N ALA A 183 -2.99 -6.87 31.84
CA ALA A 183 -1.59 -6.98 32.23
C ALA A 183 -0.93 -8.27 31.72
N GLU A 184 -1.65 -9.39 31.74
CA GLU A 184 -1.20 -10.68 31.21
C GLU A 184 -0.91 -10.59 29.70
N ARG A 185 -1.81 -9.96 28.93
CA ARG A 185 -1.58 -9.77 27.49
C ARG A 185 -0.45 -8.78 27.20
N ARG A 186 -0.20 -7.80 28.08
CA ARG A 186 0.98 -6.91 27.96
C ARG A 186 2.29 -7.66 28.20
N GLU A 187 2.31 -8.63 29.10
CA GLU A 187 3.48 -9.51 29.28
C GLU A 187 3.73 -10.33 28.00
N LEU A 188 2.69 -10.99 27.46
CA LEU A 188 2.81 -11.77 26.21
C LEU A 188 3.26 -10.90 25.03
N LEU A 189 2.74 -9.67 24.92
CA LEU A 189 3.16 -8.70 23.91
C LEU A 189 4.68 -8.46 23.92
N THR A 190 5.28 -8.32 25.11
CA THR A 190 6.72 -8.09 25.23
C THR A 190 7.55 -9.28 24.74
N GLN A 191 7.05 -10.50 24.88
CA GLN A 191 7.72 -11.70 24.36
C GLN A 191 7.73 -11.72 22.83
N PHE A 192 6.66 -11.22 22.20
CA PHE A 192 6.62 -11.03 20.75
C PHE A 192 7.61 -9.96 20.28
N PHE A 193 7.65 -8.79 20.95
CA PHE A 193 8.62 -7.74 20.61
C PHE A 193 10.07 -8.22 20.77
N PHE A 194 10.38 -8.89 21.87
CA PHE A 194 11.67 -9.56 22.07
C PHE A 194 12.00 -10.50 20.90
N TRP A 195 11.10 -11.41 20.53
CA TRP A 195 11.36 -12.35 19.44
C TRP A 195 11.64 -11.63 18.11
N THR A 196 10.91 -10.55 17.80
CA THR A 196 11.18 -9.77 16.58
C THR A 196 12.56 -9.11 16.61
N ALA A 197 13.00 -8.61 17.78
CA ALA A 197 14.31 -7.98 17.97
C ALA A 197 15.45 -9.01 17.95
N TRP A 198 15.24 -10.18 18.56
CA TRP A 198 16.16 -11.31 18.50
C TRP A 198 16.41 -11.73 17.05
N ALA A 199 15.36 -11.92 16.26
CA ALA A 199 15.50 -12.27 14.84
C ALA A 199 16.29 -11.18 14.07
N ALA A 200 16.15 -9.92 14.49
CA ALA A 200 16.82 -8.78 13.86
C ALA A 200 18.31 -8.65 14.23
N SER A 201 18.72 -9.18 15.40
CA SER A 201 20.08 -9.08 15.92
C SER A 201 20.93 -10.35 15.75
N THR A 202 20.31 -11.50 15.53
CA THR A 202 20.98 -12.80 15.54
C THR A 202 21.29 -13.31 14.13
N GLU A 203 22.53 -13.73 13.92
CA GLU A 203 23.04 -14.26 12.66
C GLU A 203 22.33 -15.55 12.24
N ARG A 204 22.12 -15.72 10.94
CA ARG A 204 21.65 -17.00 10.39
C ARG A 204 22.74 -18.06 10.56
N PRO A 205 22.38 -19.35 10.72
CA PRO A 205 23.38 -20.42 10.75
C PRO A 205 24.29 -20.37 9.52
N ASN A 206 25.61 -20.30 9.75
CA ASN A 206 26.65 -20.24 8.70
C ASN A 206 26.62 -18.98 7.81
N MET A 207 26.02 -17.87 8.24
CA MET A 207 26.08 -16.58 7.55
C MET A 207 26.43 -15.46 8.52
N ALA A 208 27.11 -14.42 8.03
CA ALA A 208 27.40 -13.22 8.82
C ALA A 208 26.21 -12.23 8.90
N ALA A 209 25.11 -12.52 8.19
CA ALA A 209 23.91 -11.68 8.16
C ALA A 209 22.87 -12.19 9.17
N THR A 210 22.17 -11.27 9.84
CA THR A 210 21.02 -11.61 10.70
C THR A 210 19.83 -12.14 9.90
N TYR A 211 18.79 -12.68 10.56
CA TYR A 211 17.62 -13.19 9.85
C TYR A 211 16.92 -12.14 8.97
N THR A 212 17.06 -10.86 9.32
CA THR A 212 16.51 -9.69 8.61
C THR A 212 17.54 -8.99 7.73
N ASN A 213 18.62 -9.67 7.32
CA ASN A 213 19.71 -9.09 6.52
C ASN A 213 20.35 -7.85 7.18
N ASN A 214 20.68 -7.97 8.47
CA ASN A 214 21.28 -6.94 9.34
C ASN A 214 20.40 -5.72 9.62
N TRP A 215 19.12 -5.72 9.24
CA TRP A 215 18.20 -4.65 9.62
C TRP A 215 17.69 -4.87 11.05
N PRO A 216 17.47 -3.83 11.89
CA PRO A 216 17.63 -2.39 11.61
C PRO A 216 19.07 -1.92 11.79
N HIS A 217 19.39 -0.73 11.26
CA HIS A 217 20.69 -0.08 11.50
C HIS A 217 20.89 0.15 13.00
N GLU A 218 21.89 -0.53 13.57
CA GLU A 218 22.25 -0.50 15.00
C GLU A 218 23.77 -0.68 15.17
N PRO A 219 24.52 0.43 15.32
CA PRO A 219 25.98 0.40 15.45
C PRO A 219 26.50 -0.36 16.68
N LEU A 220 25.72 -0.52 17.75
CA LEU A 220 26.18 -1.21 18.96
C LEU A 220 26.50 -2.70 18.72
N ILE A 221 25.89 -3.32 17.70
CA ILE A 221 26.10 -4.74 17.33
C ILE A 221 26.52 -4.90 15.87
N ASP A 222 27.07 -3.85 15.25
CA ASP A 222 27.49 -3.83 13.84
C ASP A 222 26.38 -4.31 12.88
N ASN A 223 25.12 -3.96 13.17
CA ASN A 223 24.06 -4.10 12.19
C ASN A 223 24.24 -3.01 11.14
N VAL A 224 24.97 -3.36 10.09
CA VAL A 224 25.26 -2.54 8.91
C VAL A 224 24.86 -3.26 7.63
N PRO A 225 24.64 -2.55 6.51
CA PRO A 225 24.33 -3.18 5.22
C PRO A 225 25.36 -4.25 4.84
N THR A 226 24.89 -5.42 4.41
CA THR A 226 25.78 -6.48 3.92
C THR A 226 26.43 -6.09 2.59
N ALA A 227 27.51 -6.79 2.21
CA ALA A 227 28.16 -6.56 0.91
C ALA A 227 27.19 -6.79 -0.26
N GLU A 228 26.36 -7.82 -0.18
CA GLU A 228 25.38 -8.16 -1.21
C GLU A 228 24.27 -7.12 -1.31
N ASN A 229 23.88 -6.50 -0.19
CA ASN A 229 22.93 -5.38 -0.19
C ASN A 229 23.45 -4.22 -1.08
N VAL A 230 24.72 -3.84 -0.90
CA VAL A 230 25.35 -2.78 -1.71
C VAL A 230 25.47 -3.19 -3.18
N VAL A 231 25.93 -4.42 -3.45
CA VAL A 231 26.10 -4.93 -4.82
C VAL A 231 24.77 -4.92 -5.58
N TRP A 232 23.71 -5.50 -5.01
CA TRP A 232 22.40 -5.58 -5.67
C TRP A 232 21.72 -4.22 -5.82
N SER A 233 22.04 -3.27 -4.94
CA SER A 233 21.63 -1.88 -5.12
C SER A 233 22.25 -1.26 -6.37
N ILE A 234 23.56 -1.38 -6.56
CA ILE A 234 24.24 -0.85 -7.75
C ILE A 234 23.75 -1.57 -9.02
N VAL A 235 23.60 -2.89 -8.97
CA VAL A 235 23.06 -3.68 -10.09
C VAL A 235 21.65 -3.21 -10.46
N SER A 236 20.78 -2.96 -9.48
CA SER A 236 19.42 -2.47 -9.74
C SER A 236 19.41 -1.12 -10.49
N VAL A 237 20.32 -0.20 -10.13
CA VAL A 237 20.46 1.10 -10.82
C VAL A 237 20.97 0.91 -12.24
N ILE A 238 21.95 0.03 -12.46
CA ILE A 238 22.45 -0.28 -13.80
C ILE A 238 21.33 -0.88 -14.66
N VAL A 239 20.56 -1.82 -14.11
CA VAL A 239 19.43 -2.47 -14.79
C VAL A 239 18.34 -1.46 -15.13
N LEU A 240 18.02 -0.52 -14.22
CA LEU A 240 17.09 0.57 -14.49
C LEU A 240 17.55 1.42 -15.68
N LEU A 241 18.78 1.95 -15.62
CA LEU A 241 19.31 2.85 -16.66
C LEU A 241 19.41 2.15 -18.02
N ALA A 242 19.90 0.91 -18.03
CA ALA A 242 19.95 0.09 -19.24
C ALA A 242 18.54 -0.21 -19.76
N GLY A 243 17.60 -0.54 -18.87
CA GLY A 243 16.19 -0.79 -19.20
C GLY A 243 15.53 0.41 -19.86
N ILE A 244 15.68 1.61 -19.29
CA ILE A 244 15.19 2.87 -19.87
C ILE A 244 15.80 3.10 -21.25
N GLY A 245 17.14 3.04 -21.36
CA GLY A 245 17.84 3.27 -22.62
C GLY A 245 17.42 2.29 -23.72
N LEU A 246 17.33 1.00 -23.39
CA LEU A 246 16.91 -0.05 -24.33
C LEU A 246 15.43 0.06 -24.69
N LEU A 247 14.56 0.46 -23.76
CA LEU A 247 13.13 0.67 -24.06
C LEU A 247 12.96 1.87 -25.00
N VAL A 248 13.63 2.99 -24.75
CA VAL A 248 13.58 4.17 -25.62
C VAL A 248 14.16 3.85 -27.00
N TRP A 249 15.30 3.15 -27.05
CA TRP A 249 15.89 2.69 -28.31
C TRP A 249 14.93 1.76 -29.07
N GLY A 250 14.46 0.70 -28.42
CA GLY A 250 13.52 -0.25 -29.01
C GLY A 250 12.25 0.42 -29.50
N TRP A 251 11.67 1.33 -28.71
CA TRP A 251 10.50 2.10 -29.11
C TRP A 251 10.80 2.96 -30.34
N SER A 252 11.90 3.72 -30.36
CA SER A 252 12.22 4.63 -31.46
C SER A 252 12.47 3.91 -32.81
N PHE A 253 13.03 2.70 -32.78
CA PHE A 253 13.36 1.93 -33.99
C PHE A 253 12.28 0.94 -34.43
N LEU A 254 11.49 0.40 -33.49
CA LEU A 254 10.49 -0.63 -33.76
C LEU A 254 9.06 -0.08 -33.83
N HIS A 255 8.82 1.10 -33.24
CA HIS A 255 7.55 1.77 -33.35
C HIS A 255 7.33 2.21 -34.80
N LYS A 256 6.17 1.86 -35.34
CA LYS A 256 5.70 2.34 -36.63
C LYS A 256 4.47 3.18 -36.34
N GLU A 257 4.51 4.45 -36.70
CA GLU A 257 3.34 5.32 -36.62
C GLU A 257 2.22 4.69 -37.46
N GLU A 258 1.14 4.29 -36.80
CA GLU A 258 -0.06 3.87 -37.53
C GLU A 258 -0.81 5.12 -37.98
N PRO A 259 -1.39 5.13 -39.20
CA PRO A 259 -2.20 6.23 -39.65
C PRO A 259 -3.35 6.45 -38.67
N GLU A 260 -3.43 7.69 -38.21
CA GLU A 260 -4.40 8.15 -37.26
C GLU A 260 -5.83 7.88 -37.77
N PRO A 261 -6.70 7.16 -37.02
CA PRO A 261 -8.02 6.79 -37.54
C PRO A 261 -8.90 8.03 -37.69
N GLN A 262 -9.79 8.04 -38.68
CA GLN A 262 -10.77 9.11 -38.82
C GLN A 262 -11.73 9.08 -37.63
N VAL A 263 -11.75 10.15 -36.83
CA VAL A 263 -12.60 10.22 -35.64
C VAL A 263 -14.07 10.36 -36.05
N PRO A 264 -15.00 9.62 -35.42
CA PRO A 264 -16.43 9.77 -35.68
C PRO A 264 -16.93 11.20 -35.41
N ALA A 265 -17.87 11.68 -36.24
CA ALA A 265 -18.46 13.02 -36.11
C ALA A 265 -19.32 13.19 -34.82
N LYS A 266 -19.80 12.09 -34.24
CA LYS A 266 -20.58 12.04 -33.00
C LYS A 266 -19.95 11.05 -32.04
N ASP A 267 -20.15 11.28 -30.74
CA ASP A 267 -19.71 10.38 -29.68
C ASP A 267 -20.33 8.97 -29.85
N PRO A 268 -19.53 7.93 -30.14
CA PRO A 268 -20.04 6.57 -30.36
C PRO A 268 -20.72 5.97 -29.12
N LEU A 269 -20.28 6.34 -27.91
CA LEU A 269 -20.84 5.79 -26.67
C LEU A 269 -22.17 6.43 -26.31
N ALA A 270 -22.40 7.67 -26.75
CA ALA A 270 -23.69 8.35 -26.60
C ALA A 270 -24.80 7.77 -27.49
N GLY A 271 -24.45 6.93 -28.47
CA GLY A 271 -25.41 6.27 -29.37
C GLY A 271 -26.21 5.14 -28.72
N PHE A 272 -25.76 4.61 -27.58
CA PHE A 272 -26.44 3.52 -26.87
C PHE A 272 -27.50 4.07 -25.91
N SER A 273 -28.66 3.40 -25.85
CA SER A 273 -29.69 3.70 -24.85
C SER A 273 -29.22 3.26 -23.45
N LEU A 274 -29.33 4.15 -22.47
CA LEU A 274 -29.02 3.85 -21.07
C LEU A 274 -29.86 2.69 -20.53
N THR A 275 -29.19 1.60 -20.14
CA THR A 275 -29.86 0.43 -19.55
C THR A 275 -30.18 0.62 -18.07
N ALA A 276 -30.96 -0.29 -17.51
CA ALA A 276 -31.36 -0.21 -16.11
C ALA A 276 -30.18 -0.47 -15.16
N SER A 277 -29.25 -1.34 -15.53
CA SER A 277 -28.03 -1.58 -14.76
C SER A 277 -27.07 -0.38 -14.78
N GLN A 278 -26.91 0.31 -15.91
CA GLN A 278 -26.10 1.53 -16.00
C GLN A 278 -26.69 2.67 -15.16
N LYS A 279 -28.01 2.87 -15.21
CA LYS A 279 -28.69 3.87 -14.36
C LYS A 279 -28.49 3.59 -12.87
N ALA A 280 -28.43 2.31 -12.49
CA ALA A 280 -28.19 1.92 -11.10
C ALA A 280 -26.78 2.30 -10.60
N LEU A 281 -25.82 2.63 -11.47
CA LEU A 281 -24.47 3.03 -11.05
C LEU A 281 -24.44 4.40 -10.37
N GLY A 282 -25.49 5.22 -10.46
CA GLY A 282 -25.54 6.50 -9.75
C GLY A 282 -25.26 6.38 -8.25
N LYS A 283 -25.71 5.30 -7.59
CA LYS A 283 -25.41 5.04 -6.17
C LYS A 283 -23.95 4.61 -5.91
N TYR A 284 -23.31 3.95 -6.88
CA TYR A 284 -21.88 3.63 -6.81
C TYR A 284 -21.05 4.92 -6.89
N LEU A 285 -21.40 5.82 -7.81
CA LEU A 285 -20.71 7.10 -7.95
C LEU A 285 -20.86 7.95 -6.68
N PHE A 286 -22.06 7.94 -6.07
CA PHE A 286 -22.29 8.61 -4.79
C PHE A 286 -21.43 8.03 -3.66
N ILE A 287 -21.40 6.70 -3.49
CA ILE A 287 -20.63 6.10 -2.40
C ILE A 287 -19.12 6.29 -2.60
N VAL A 288 -18.63 6.30 -3.85
CA VAL A 288 -17.23 6.60 -4.16
C VAL A 288 -16.85 7.99 -3.63
N VAL A 289 -17.61 9.04 -3.95
CA VAL A 289 -17.28 10.40 -3.49
C VAL A 289 -17.58 10.61 -2.01
N ALA A 290 -18.55 9.88 -1.43
CA ALA A 290 -18.82 9.89 0.00
C ALA A 290 -17.66 9.28 0.80
N LEU A 291 -17.18 8.08 0.40
CA LEU A 291 -16.03 7.44 1.03
C LEU A 291 -14.74 8.22 0.81
N PHE A 292 -14.55 8.82 -0.36
CA PHE A 292 -13.44 9.75 -0.60
C PHE A 292 -13.47 10.93 0.39
N THR A 293 -14.65 11.52 0.62
CA THR A 293 -14.82 12.61 1.60
C THR A 293 -14.53 12.15 3.03
N VAL A 294 -15.05 10.99 3.43
CA VAL A 294 -14.76 10.43 4.76
C VAL A 294 -13.26 10.17 4.91
N GLN A 295 -12.63 9.57 3.90
CA GLN A 295 -11.22 9.22 3.90
C GLN A 295 -10.29 10.42 4.07
N ILE A 296 -10.54 11.53 3.34
CA ILE A 296 -9.71 12.74 3.48
C ILE A 296 -9.87 13.39 4.86
N MET A 297 -11.08 13.37 5.44
CA MET A 297 -11.32 13.91 6.78
C MET A 297 -10.63 13.06 7.84
N LEU A 298 -10.72 11.73 7.73
CA LEU A 298 -9.97 10.81 8.58
C LEU A 298 -8.46 11.04 8.46
N GLY A 299 -7.97 11.33 7.25
CA GLY A 299 -6.57 11.70 7.02
C GLY A 299 -6.17 12.97 7.75
N GLY A 300 -7.00 14.01 7.69
CA GLY A 300 -6.79 15.26 8.43
C GLY A 300 -6.76 15.06 9.95
N VAL A 301 -7.69 14.28 10.51
CA VAL A 301 -7.71 14.01 11.96
C VAL A 301 -6.52 13.12 12.38
N THR A 302 -6.17 12.11 11.57
CA THR A 302 -4.99 11.26 11.84
C THR A 302 -3.69 12.08 11.80
N ALA A 303 -3.58 13.04 10.87
CA ALA A 303 -2.46 13.97 10.82
C ALA A 303 -2.44 14.91 12.04
N HIS A 304 -3.61 15.34 12.53
CA HIS A 304 -3.72 16.18 13.71
C HIS A 304 -3.15 15.52 14.98
N TYR A 305 -3.36 14.23 15.17
CA TYR A 305 -2.74 13.48 16.27
C TYR A 305 -1.21 13.43 16.22
N THR A 306 -0.61 13.67 15.06
CA THR A 306 0.86 13.82 14.98
C THR A 306 1.35 15.13 15.62
N LEU A 307 0.45 16.07 15.91
CA LEU A 307 0.76 17.37 16.48
C LEU A 307 0.33 17.45 17.96
N GLU A 308 -0.92 17.09 18.26
CA GLU A 308 -1.52 17.23 19.59
C GLU A 308 -1.65 15.88 20.34
N GLY A 309 -1.07 14.82 19.79
CA GLY A 309 -0.97 13.49 20.41
C GLY A 309 -2.31 12.78 20.55
N GLN A 310 -2.95 12.95 21.71
CA GLN A 310 -4.22 12.31 22.07
C GLN A 310 -5.43 13.24 21.91
N SER A 311 -5.22 14.56 21.83
CA SER A 311 -6.31 15.54 21.81
C SER A 311 -6.59 16.09 20.42
N PHE A 312 -7.80 16.60 20.23
CA PHE A 312 -8.22 17.31 19.02
C PHE A 312 -8.76 18.68 19.43
N TYR A 313 -7.90 19.71 19.43
CA TYR A 313 -8.19 21.06 19.90
C TYR A 313 -8.75 21.09 21.33
N GLY A 314 -8.14 20.30 22.22
CA GLY A 314 -8.56 20.17 23.63
C GLY A 314 -9.68 19.15 23.88
N ILE A 315 -10.25 18.54 22.84
CA ILE A 315 -11.23 17.45 22.98
C ILE A 315 -10.47 16.11 23.11
N PRO A 316 -10.74 15.26 24.12
CA PRO A 316 -10.09 13.95 24.28
C PRO A 316 -10.67 12.92 23.30
N LEU A 317 -10.51 13.16 22.00
CA LEU A 317 -11.09 12.33 20.95
C LEU A 317 -10.51 10.91 20.93
N SER A 318 -9.27 10.73 21.41
CA SER A 318 -8.56 9.45 21.44
C SER A 318 -9.24 8.36 22.28
N ASP A 319 -10.07 8.74 23.26
CA ASP A 319 -10.82 7.81 24.11
C ASP A 319 -11.77 6.93 23.29
N TRP A 320 -12.30 7.46 22.19
CA TRP A 320 -13.22 6.73 21.29
C TRP A 320 -12.59 6.46 19.93
N PHE A 321 -11.82 7.42 19.41
CA PHE A 321 -11.25 7.36 18.07
C PHE A 321 -9.74 7.58 18.13
N PRO A 322 -8.98 6.61 18.64
CA PRO A 322 -7.52 6.72 18.73
C PRO A 322 -6.88 6.77 17.33
N TYR A 323 -5.61 7.21 17.29
CA TYR A 323 -4.81 7.28 16.06
C TYR A 323 -4.87 5.99 15.24
N SER A 324 -4.69 4.83 15.89
CA SER A 324 -4.69 3.54 15.21
C SER A 324 -6.01 3.29 14.48
N LEU A 325 -7.16 3.57 15.10
CA LEU A 325 -8.47 3.41 14.48
C LEU A 325 -8.68 4.36 13.29
N LEU A 326 -8.31 5.63 13.45
CA LEU A 326 -8.47 6.63 12.38
C LEU A 326 -7.54 6.34 11.20
N ARG A 327 -6.30 5.90 11.45
CA ARG A 327 -5.37 5.44 10.41
C ARG A 327 -5.92 4.20 9.71
N THR A 328 -6.45 3.22 10.45
CA THR A 328 -7.12 2.04 9.89
C THR A 328 -8.23 2.45 8.92
N TRP A 329 -9.15 3.32 9.35
CA TRP A 329 -10.26 3.74 8.52
C TRP A 329 -9.81 4.59 7.33
N HIS A 330 -8.80 5.43 7.50
CA HIS A 330 -8.21 6.22 6.40
C HIS A 330 -7.67 5.30 5.29
N ILE A 331 -6.87 4.29 5.64
CA ILE A 331 -6.29 3.34 4.68
C ILE A 331 -7.38 2.46 4.06
N GLN A 332 -8.25 1.86 4.87
CA GLN A 332 -9.31 0.99 4.37
C GLN A 332 -10.30 1.74 3.47
N ALA A 333 -10.71 2.96 3.85
CA ALA A 333 -11.57 3.78 3.00
C ALA A 333 -10.92 4.09 1.66
N ALA A 334 -9.61 4.38 1.63
CA ALA A 334 -8.86 4.63 0.40
C ALA A 334 -8.96 3.45 -0.57
N LEU A 335 -8.70 2.24 -0.06
CA LEU A 335 -8.82 1.01 -0.85
C LEU A 335 -10.27 0.76 -1.31
N PHE A 336 -11.26 1.01 -0.45
CA PHE A 336 -12.66 0.81 -0.79
C PHE A 336 -13.16 1.75 -1.89
N TRP A 337 -12.90 3.05 -1.81
CA TRP A 337 -13.45 4.00 -2.78
C TRP A 337 -12.77 3.89 -4.14
N ILE A 338 -11.44 3.66 -4.17
CA ILE A 338 -10.68 3.44 -5.41
C ILE A 338 -11.19 2.18 -6.12
N ALA A 339 -11.25 1.04 -5.40
CA ALA A 339 -11.76 -0.21 -5.96
C ALA A 339 -13.21 -0.07 -6.42
N THR A 340 -14.07 0.59 -5.64
CA THR A 340 -15.48 0.82 -6.02
C THR A 340 -15.60 1.67 -7.29
N GLY A 341 -14.71 2.65 -7.50
CA GLY A 341 -14.62 3.41 -8.74
C GLY A 341 -14.32 2.53 -9.96
N PHE A 342 -13.37 1.59 -9.82
CA PHE A 342 -13.01 0.65 -10.89
C PHE A 342 -14.12 -0.36 -11.16
N LEU A 343 -14.76 -0.87 -10.09
CA LEU A 343 -15.90 -1.76 -10.20
C LEU A 343 -17.07 -1.08 -10.92
N ALA A 344 -17.39 0.17 -10.58
CA ALA A 344 -18.44 0.95 -11.21
C ALA A 344 -18.16 1.20 -12.70
N PHE A 345 -16.90 1.51 -13.04
CA PHE A 345 -16.46 1.65 -14.42
C PHE A 345 -16.62 0.34 -15.20
N GLY A 346 -16.15 -0.78 -14.66
CA GLY A 346 -16.32 -2.09 -15.30
C GLY A 346 -17.80 -2.42 -15.56
N LEU A 347 -18.66 -2.24 -14.55
CA LEU A 347 -20.09 -2.51 -14.65
C LEU A 347 -20.80 -1.62 -15.68
N PHE A 348 -20.30 -0.39 -15.90
CA PHE A 348 -20.82 0.50 -16.94
C PHE A 348 -20.64 -0.07 -18.35
N PHE A 349 -19.52 -0.76 -18.60
CA PHE A 349 -19.22 -1.37 -19.90
C PHE A 349 -19.95 -2.67 -20.15
N VAL A 350 -20.44 -3.38 -19.13
CA VAL A 350 -21.09 -4.68 -19.30
C VAL A 350 -22.21 -4.66 -20.37
N PRO A 351 -23.16 -3.71 -20.35
CA PRO A 351 -24.21 -3.68 -21.37
C PRO A 351 -23.70 -3.25 -22.74
N ILE A 352 -22.69 -2.37 -22.78
CA ILE A 352 -22.05 -1.90 -24.03
C ILE A 352 -21.39 -3.09 -24.74
N LEU A 353 -20.64 -3.90 -24.00
CA LEU A 353 -20.02 -5.13 -24.49
C LEU A 353 -21.06 -6.15 -24.96
N ASN A 354 -22.21 -6.21 -24.29
CA ASN A 354 -23.32 -7.07 -24.66
C ASN A 354 -24.29 -6.44 -25.68
N GLY A 355 -23.76 -5.65 -26.62
CA GLY A 355 -24.53 -5.08 -27.73
C GLY A 355 -25.57 -4.02 -27.32
N GLY A 356 -25.32 -3.31 -26.23
CA GLY A 356 -26.22 -2.26 -25.70
C GLY A 356 -27.37 -2.78 -24.85
N LYS A 357 -27.34 -4.04 -24.39
CA LYS A 357 -28.43 -4.65 -23.61
C LYS A 357 -27.93 -5.26 -22.31
N ASP A 358 -28.76 -5.14 -21.27
CA ASP A 358 -28.50 -5.81 -19.99
C ASP A 358 -28.61 -7.33 -20.14
N PRO A 359 -27.64 -8.11 -19.65
CA PRO A 359 -27.86 -9.52 -19.34
C PRO A 359 -29.04 -9.70 -18.37
N LYS A 360 -29.68 -10.87 -18.38
CA LYS A 360 -30.84 -11.16 -17.49
C LYS A 360 -30.50 -10.85 -16.02
N PHE A 361 -31.34 -10.16 -15.25
CA PHE A 361 -31.06 -9.83 -13.85
C PHE A 361 -29.75 -9.02 -13.59
N GLN A 362 -29.18 -8.35 -14.60
CA GLN A 362 -27.94 -7.58 -14.41
C GLN A 362 -28.11 -6.48 -13.36
N LYS A 363 -29.20 -5.71 -13.43
CA LYS A 363 -29.51 -4.67 -12.44
C LYS A 363 -29.60 -5.25 -11.02
N LEU A 364 -30.28 -6.38 -10.86
CA LEU A 364 -30.41 -7.04 -9.55
C LEU A 364 -29.02 -7.40 -8.99
N GLY A 365 -28.14 -7.98 -9.80
CA GLY A 365 -26.78 -8.28 -9.38
C GLY A 365 -25.97 -7.04 -9.02
N VAL A 366 -26.09 -5.96 -9.81
CA VAL A 366 -25.50 -4.64 -9.50
C VAL A 366 -26.03 -4.10 -8.17
N ASP A 367 -27.31 -4.32 -7.86
CA ASP A 367 -27.92 -3.90 -6.60
C ASP A 367 -27.44 -4.73 -5.41
N VAL A 368 -27.38 -6.06 -5.55
CA VAL A 368 -26.88 -6.99 -4.52
C VAL A 368 -25.41 -6.68 -4.20
N LEU A 369 -24.57 -6.51 -5.22
CA LEU A 369 -23.17 -6.15 -5.03
C LEU A 369 -23.03 -4.83 -4.27
N PHE A 370 -23.85 -3.83 -4.57
CA PHE A 370 -23.80 -2.54 -3.89
C PHE A 370 -24.07 -2.67 -2.39
N TYR A 371 -25.14 -3.38 -2.02
CA TYR A 371 -25.48 -3.58 -0.61
C TYR A 371 -24.47 -4.49 0.10
N ALA A 372 -23.90 -5.47 -0.59
CA ALA A 372 -22.81 -6.28 -0.04
C ALA A 372 -21.57 -5.42 0.28
N LEU A 373 -21.18 -4.50 -0.61
CA LEU A 373 -20.09 -3.56 -0.36
C LEU A 373 -20.42 -2.60 0.78
N LEU A 374 -21.66 -2.13 0.89
CA LEU A 374 -22.07 -1.25 1.99
C LEU A 374 -21.99 -1.97 3.35
N ILE A 375 -22.52 -3.21 3.43
CA ILE A 375 -22.45 -4.05 4.63
C ILE A 375 -21.00 -4.35 4.99
N LEU A 376 -20.16 -4.63 3.99
CA LEU A 376 -18.74 -4.85 4.18
C LEU A 376 -18.04 -3.64 4.81
N VAL A 377 -18.25 -2.44 4.27
CA VAL A 377 -17.59 -1.22 4.77
C VAL A 377 -18.06 -0.91 6.19
N VAL A 378 -19.36 -0.88 6.43
CA VAL A 378 -19.92 -0.58 7.76
C VAL A 378 -19.52 -1.65 8.78
N GLY A 379 -19.63 -2.93 8.41
CA GLY A 379 -19.30 -4.05 9.26
C GLY A 379 -17.81 -4.11 9.63
N SER A 380 -16.92 -3.91 8.66
CA SER A 380 -15.48 -3.87 8.93
C SER A 380 -15.08 -2.68 9.80
N PHE A 381 -15.69 -1.51 9.59
CA PHE A 381 -15.38 -0.33 10.42
C PHE A 381 -15.87 -0.51 11.86
N ALA A 382 -17.08 -1.05 12.04
CA ALA A 382 -17.58 -1.41 13.36
C ALA A 382 -16.71 -2.48 14.04
N GLY A 383 -16.28 -3.50 13.30
CA GLY A 383 -15.36 -4.52 13.79
C GLY A 383 -14.04 -3.93 14.30
N ASN A 384 -13.42 -3.06 13.50
CA ASN A 384 -12.18 -2.37 13.87
C ASN A 384 -12.34 -1.54 15.14
N TYR A 385 -13.44 -0.79 15.28
CA TYR A 385 -13.75 -0.03 16.49
C TYR A 385 -13.86 -0.93 17.72
N LEU A 386 -14.68 -1.99 17.64
CA LEU A 386 -14.91 -2.91 18.76
C LEU A 386 -13.63 -3.64 19.19
N ALA A 387 -12.75 -3.98 18.25
CA ALA A 387 -11.45 -4.59 18.50
C ALA A 387 -10.50 -3.64 19.25
N ILE A 388 -10.24 -2.45 18.70
CA ILE A 388 -9.28 -1.48 19.26
C ILE A 388 -9.78 -0.91 20.60
N ALA A 389 -11.11 -0.84 20.78
CA ALA A 389 -11.73 -0.47 22.04
C ALA A 389 -11.71 -1.61 23.10
N HIS A 390 -11.25 -2.81 22.75
CA HIS A 390 -11.26 -4.02 23.60
C HIS A 390 -12.66 -4.43 24.10
N ILE A 391 -13.69 -4.16 23.30
CA ILE A 391 -15.09 -4.57 23.57
C ILE A 391 -15.34 -5.98 23.01
N LEU A 392 -14.68 -6.33 21.90
CA LEU A 392 -14.76 -7.65 21.28
C LEU A 392 -13.88 -8.65 22.04
N PRO A 393 -14.36 -9.89 22.32
CA PRO A 393 -13.53 -10.93 22.91
C PRO A 393 -12.27 -11.22 22.08
N PRO A 394 -11.09 -11.43 22.71
CA PRO A 394 -9.82 -11.62 22.00
C PRO A 394 -9.86 -12.74 20.95
N GLU A 395 -10.54 -13.85 21.24
CA GLU A 395 -10.67 -15.02 20.37
C GLU A 395 -11.50 -14.76 19.09
N LEU A 396 -12.29 -13.68 19.07
CA LEU A 396 -13.06 -13.26 17.89
C LEU A 396 -12.38 -12.11 17.13
N ASN A 397 -11.28 -11.55 17.66
CA ASN A 397 -10.63 -10.37 17.11
C ASN A 397 -10.21 -10.57 15.66
N PHE A 398 -9.47 -11.63 15.35
CA PHE A 398 -8.98 -11.86 13.99
C PHE A 398 -10.12 -12.05 12.97
N TRP A 399 -11.26 -12.59 13.39
CA TRP A 399 -12.38 -12.89 12.50
C TRP A 399 -13.30 -11.71 12.25
N PHE A 400 -13.72 -10.99 13.29
CA PHE A 400 -14.74 -9.94 13.18
C PHE A 400 -14.23 -8.55 13.50
N GLY A 401 -13.05 -8.48 14.13
CA GLY A 401 -12.41 -7.26 14.59
C GLY A 401 -11.33 -6.77 13.63
N HIS A 402 -10.10 -6.67 14.14
CA HIS A 402 -8.95 -6.07 13.46
C HIS A 402 -7.82 -7.11 13.28
N GLN A 403 -7.37 -7.35 12.05
CA GLN A 403 -6.28 -8.31 11.78
C GLN A 403 -4.90 -7.81 12.21
N GLY A 404 -4.71 -6.50 12.40
CA GLY A 404 -3.46 -5.91 12.91
C GLY A 404 -2.40 -5.65 11.83
N TYR A 405 -2.72 -5.88 10.57
CA TYR A 405 -1.81 -5.75 9.45
C TYR A 405 -2.32 -4.70 8.47
N GLU A 406 -1.51 -3.68 8.19
CA GLU A 406 -1.98 -2.57 7.37
C GLU A 406 -2.37 -3.02 5.95
N TYR A 407 -3.37 -2.34 5.38
CA TYR A 407 -4.06 -2.64 4.12
C TYR A 407 -5.03 -3.84 4.17
N ILE A 408 -4.84 -4.78 5.08
CA ILE A 408 -5.67 -5.97 5.30
C ILE A 408 -6.28 -5.98 6.72
N ASP A 409 -6.53 -4.80 7.27
CA ASP A 409 -6.95 -4.58 8.65
C ASP A 409 -8.32 -5.18 8.99
N LEU A 410 -9.25 -5.21 8.03
CA LEU A 410 -10.59 -5.76 8.23
C LEU A 410 -10.53 -7.23 8.69
N GLY A 411 -11.32 -7.60 9.70
CA GLY A 411 -11.40 -8.99 10.17
C GLY A 411 -11.64 -10.03 9.07
N ARG A 412 -11.19 -11.26 9.30
CA ARG A 412 -11.22 -12.38 8.33
C ARG A 412 -12.59 -12.64 7.72
N PHE A 413 -13.66 -12.52 8.50
CA PHE A 413 -15.03 -12.67 8.02
C PHE A 413 -15.36 -11.59 6.97
N TRP A 414 -15.02 -10.33 7.26
CA TRP A 414 -15.20 -9.22 6.34
C TRP A 414 -14.34 -9.38 5.09
N GLN A 415 -13.13 -9.94 5.22
CA GLN A 415 -12.28 -10.30 4.08
C GLN A 415 -12.95 -11.34 3.16
N TRP A 416 -13.62 -12.36 3.71
CA TRP A 416 -14.42 -13.31 2.94
C TRP A 416 -15.62 -12.66 2.26
N VAL A 417 -16.33 -11.75 2.94
CA VAL A 417 -17.42 -10.96 2.34
C VAL A 417 -16.90 -10.12 1.18
N LYS A 418 -15.72 -9.50 1.32
CA LYS A 418 -15.06 -8.76 0.24
C LYS A 418 -14.73 -9.65 -0.96
N LEU A 419 -14.16 -10.83 -0.74
CA LEU A 419 -13.90 -11.79 -1.81
C LEU A 419 -15.20 -12.22 -2.50
N ALA A 420 -16.24 -12.53 -1.75
CA ALA A 420 -17.55 -12.87 -2.31
C ALA A 420 -18.12 -11.72 -3.17
N GLY A 421 -17.98 -10.47 -2.72
CA GLY A 421 -18.32 -9.28 -3.51
C GLY A 421 -17.53 -9.18 -4.82
N LEU A 422 -16.21 -9.42 -4.78
CA LEU A 422 -15.37 -9.46 -5.99
C LEU A 422 -15.77 -10.59 -6.95
N LEU A 423 -16.15 -11.76 -6.44
CA LEU A 423 -16.63 -12.88 -7.25
C LEU A 423 -18.00 -12.59 -7.88
N ILE A 424 -18.90 -11.92 -7.15
CA ILE A 424 -20.17 -11.43 -7.70
C ILE A 424 -19.89 -10.43 -8.83
N TRP A 425 -19.00 -9.46 -8.59
CA TRP A 425 -18.60 -8.50 -9.61
C TRP A 425 -18.00 -9.19 -10.84
N LEU A 426 -17.07 -10.12 -10.65
CA LEU A 426 -16.48 -10.91 -11.73
C LEU A 426 -17.54 -11.65 -12.54
N GLY A 427 -18.50 -12.29 -11.86
CA GLY A 427 -19.65 -12.92 -12.49
C GLY A 427 -20.46 -11.94 -13.35
N LEU A 428 -20.73 -10.73 -12.83
CA LEU A 428 -21.45 -9.69 -13.58
C LEU A 428 -20.68 -9.19 -14.80
N MET A 429 -19.36 -9.05 -14.70
CA MET A 429 -18.49 -8.68 -15.82
C MET A 429 -18.49 -9.75 -16.91
N LEU A 430 -18.22 -11.00 -16.54
CA LEU A 430 -18.13 -12.12 -17.48
C LEU A 430 -19.45 -12.36 -18.22
N ARG A 431 -20.59 -12.05 -17.60
CA ARG A 431 -21.90 -12.14 -18.27
C ARG A 431 -22.08 -11.15 -19.42
N GLY A 432 -21.38 -10.02 -19.42
CA GLY A 432 -21.33 -9.10 -20.56
C GLY A 432 -20.25 -9.47 -21.58
N VAL A 433 -19.09 -9.87 -21.08
CA VAL A 433 -17.89 -10.10 -21.89
C VAL A 433 -17.95 -11.43 -22.67
N VAL A 434 -18.39 -12.52 -22.04
CA VAL A 434 -18.38 -13.87 -22.63
C VAL A 434 -19.27 -13.97 -23.89
N PRO A 435 -20.49 -13.42 -23.93
CA PRO A 435 -21.28 -13.37 -25.16
C PRO A 435 -20.53 -12.67 -26.30
N ALA A 436 -19.89 -11.53 -26.04
CA ALA A 436 -19.10 -10.79 -27.02
C ALA A 436 -17.90 -11.62 -27.52
N LEU A 437 -17.21 -12.34 -26.61
CA LEU A 437 -16.13 -13.26 -26.98
C LEU A 437 -16.61 -14.46 -27.81
N ARG A 438 -17.86 -14.90 -27.66
CA ARG A 438 -18.44 -16.05 -28.40
C ARG A 438 -18.99 -15.71 -29.79
N GLN A 439 -19.24 -14.43 -30.10
CA GLN A 439 -19.72 -14.02 -31.43
C GLN A 439 -18.75 -14.49 -32.53
N LYS A 440 -19.23 -15.03 -33.66
CA LYS A 440 -18.33 -15.52 -34.72
C LYS A 440 -17.75 -14.34 -35.53
N GLY A 441 -16.44 -14.38 -35.81
CA GLY A 441 -15.73 -13.33 -36.56
C GLY A 441 -15.15 -12.20 -35.69
N GLY A 442 -14.37 -11.32 -36.31
CA GLY A 442 -13.76 -10.13 -35.69
C GLY A 442 -12.46 -10.37 -34.91
N ASP A 443 -11.68 -9.30 -34.73
CA ASP A 443 -10.50 -9.26 -33.87
C ASP A 443 -10.92 -9.06 -32.41
N LYS A 444 -10.61 -10.03 -31.53
CA LYS A 444 -11.01 -10.03 -30.11
C LYS A 444 -9.83 -9.92 -29.15
N ASN A 445 -8.63 -9.61 -29.65
CA ASN A 445 -7.44 -9.68 -28.82
C ASN A 445 -7.48 -8.66 -27.67
N LEU A 446 -7.90 -7.41 -27.90
CA LEU A 446 -8.05 -6.41 -26.83
C LEU A 446 -9.12 -6.81 -25.80
N LEU A 447 -10.26 -7.30 -26.27
CA LEU A 447 -11.33 -7.79 -25.39
C LEU A 447 -10.86 -8.99 -24.55
N ALA A 448 -10.09 -9.91 -25.15
CA ALA A 448 -9.55 -11.06 -24.42
C ALA A 448 -8.57 -10.62 -23.32
N LEU A 449 -7.70 -9.64 -23.61
CA LEU A 449 -6.78 -9.08 -22.63
C LEU A 449 -7.54 -8.40 -21.47
N LEU A 450 -8.54 -7.59 -21.78
CA LEU A 450 -9.44 -7.00 -20.77
C LEU A 450 -10.16 -8.08 -19.94
N SER A 451 -10.53 -9.20 -20.56
CA SER A 451 -11.18 -10.31 -19.87
C SER A 451 -10.25 -10.96 -18.84
N PHE A 452 -8.98 -11.20 -19.23
CA PHE A 452 -8.00 -11.76 -18.33
C PHE A 452 -7.63 -10.80 -17.19
N SER A 453 -7.54 -9.50 -17.44
CA SER A 453 -7.30 -8.50 -16.38
C SER A 453 -8.45 -8.45 -15.38
N VAL A 454 -9.70 -8.48 -15.86
CA VAL A 454 -10.91 -8.58 -15.01
C VAL A 454 -10.90 -9.86 -14.16
N ILE A 455 -10.53 -11.00 -14.74
CA ILE A 455 -10.40 -12.27 -13.99
C ILE A 455 -9.32 -12.16 -12.92
N ALA A 456 -8.15 -11.59 -13.25
CA ALA A 456 -7.06 -11.43 -12.31
C ALA A 456 -7.47 -10.56 -11.11
N VAL A 457 -8.10 -9.39 -11.38
CA VAL A 457 -8.65 -8.50 -10.33
C VAL A 457 -9.68 -9.24 -9.46
N GLY A 458 -10.54 -10.06 -10.04
CA GLY A 458 -11.57 -10.78 -9.29
C GLY A 458 -11.03 -11.92 -8.41
N LEU A 459 -9.96 -12.60 -8.84
CA LEU A 459 -9.48 -13.83 -8.19
C LEU A 459 -8.28 -13.62 -7.25
N PHE A 460 -7.34 -12.73 -7.58
CA PHE A 460 -6.07 -12.65 -6.85
C PHE A 460 -6.18 -12.09 -5.44
N TYR A 461 -7.28 -11.40 -5.09
CA TYR A 461 -7.58 -11.04 -3.71
C TYR A 461 -7.64 -12.27 -2.78
N GLY A 462 -7.95 -13.46 -3.33
CA GLY A 462 -7.95 -14.72 -2.60
C GLY A 462 -6.60 -15.12 -2.01
N SER A 463 -5.47 -14.61 -2.53
CA SER A 463 -4.14 -14.87 -1.97
C SER A 463 -3.98 -14.34 -0.54
N GLY A 464 -4.71 -13.29 -0.17
CA GLY A 464 -4.76 -12.77 1.21
C GLY A 464 -5.42 -13.72 2.21
N LEU A 465 -5.92 -14.88 1.76
CA LEU A 465 -6.49 -15.93 2.59
C LEU A 465 -5.50 -17.00 3.04
N PHE A 466 -4.25 -16.95 2.58
CA PHE A 466 -3.25 -18.00 2.80
C PHE A 466 -2.41 -17.84 4.09
N TYR A 467 -2.84 -16.96 5.00
CA TYR A 467 -2.31 -16.87 6.37
C TYR A 467 -3.47 -16.83 7.37
N GLY A 468 -3.21 -17.33 8.59
CA GLY A 468 -4.12 -17.28 9.73
C GLY A 468 -3.62 -16.35 10.84
N GLU A 469 -4.34 -16.35 11.97
CA GLU A 469 -4.09 -15.46 13.12
C GLU A 469 -2.69 -15.59 13.70
N ARG A 470 -2.22 -16.83 13.90
CA ARG A 470 -0.93 -17.17 14.50
C ARG A 470 0.11 -17.62 13.47
N THR A 471 -0.03 -17.20 12.22
CA THR A 471 0.96 -17.49 11.18
C THR A 471 2.24 -16.70 11.44
N HIS A 472 3.39 -17.32 11.16
CA HIS A 472 4.69 -16.67 11.22
C HIS A 472 4.68 -15.35 10.42
N ILE A 473 5.18 -14.26 11.01
CA ILE A 473 5.03 -12.93 10.42
C ILE A 473 5.67 -12.82 9.03
N SER A 474 6.86 -13.37 8.76
CA SER A 474 7.45 -13.40 7.38
C SER A 474 6.54 -14.06 6.32
N VAL A 475 5.77 -15.07 6.70
CA VAL A 475 4.85 -15.77 5.79
C VAL A 475 3.60 -14.93 5.56
N MET A 476 3.08 -14.32 6.62
CA MET A 476 1.97 -13.40 6.52
C MET A 476 2.35 -12.14 5.71
N GLU A 477 3.58 -11.63 5.85
CA GLU A 477 4.14 -10.54 5.05
C GLU A 477 4.21 -10.89 3.57
N TYR A 478 4.73 -12.08 3.24
CA TYR A 478 4.74 -12.58 1.87
C TYR A 478 3.34 -12.54 1.25
N TRP A 479 2.34 -13.16 1.89
CA TRP A 479 0.98 -13.17 1.34
C TRP A 479 0.25 -11.83 1.40
N ARG A 480 0.61 -10.94 2.34
CA ARG A 480 0.09 -9.57 2.38
C ARG A 480 0.48 -8.82 1.12
N TRP A 481 1.75 -8.89 0.72
CA TRP A 481 2.25 -8.16 -0.45
C TRP A 481 1.76 -8.71 -1.78
N TRP A 482 1.27 -9.96 -1.83
CA TRP A 482 0.49 -10.45 -2.99
C TRP A 482 -0.81 -9.67 -3.21
N VAL A 483 -1.45 -9.19 -2.13
CA VAL A 483 -2.70 -8.43 -2.22
C VAL A 483 -2.45 -6.93 -2.29
N VAL A 484 -1.36 -6.44 -1.71
CA VAL A 484 -1.05 -5.01 -1.72
C VAL A 484 -0.28 -4.64 -2.98
N HIS A 485 0.92 -5.16 -3.18
CA HIS A 485 1.72 -4.84 -4.36
C HIS A 485 1.14 -5.52 -5.61
N LEU A 486 1.06 -6.86 -5.65
CA LEU A 486 0.67 -7.52 -6.89
C LEU A 486 -0.81 -7.26 -7.30
N TRP A 487 -1.75 -7.25 -6.35
CA TRP A 487 -3.17 -7.03 -6.68
C TRP A 487 -3.56 -5.56 -6.84
N VAL A 488 -3.13 -4.64 -5.95
CA VAL A 488 -3.43 -3.21 -6.14
C VAL A 488 -2.52 -2.60 -7.19
N GLU A 489 -1.21 -2.79 -7.11
CA GLU A 489 -0.27 -2.15 -8.05
C GLU A 489 -0.30 -2.85 -9.42
N GLY A 490 0.06 -4.14 -9.44
CA GLY A 490 0.20 -4.89 -10.69
C GLY A 490 -1.11 -5.05 -11.47
N PHE A 491 -2.14 -5.64 -10.87
CA PHE A 491 -3.37 -5.96 -11.61
C PHE A 491 -4.28 -4.76 -11.87
N PHE A 492 -4.31 -3.74 -11.00
CA PHE A 492 -5.07 -2.54 -11.34
C PHE A 492 -4.43 -1.75 -12.46
N GLU A 493 -3.10 -1.68 -12.55
CA GLU A 493 -2.44 -1.01 -13.67
C GLU A 493 -2.73 -1.71 -15.01
N VAL A 494 -2.69 -3.05 -15.04
CA VAL A 494 -3.07 -3.82 -16.24
C VAL A 494 -4.56 -3.64 -16.55
N PHE A 495 -5.45 -3.70 -15.56
CA PHE A 495 -6.89 -3.46 -15.77
C PHE A 495 -7.14 -2.05 -16.31
N ALA A 496 -6.57 -1.03 -15.69
CA ALA A 496 -6.72 0.37 -16.06
C ALA A 496 -6.23 0.64 -17.49
N THR A 497 -5.01 0.21 -17.80
CA THR A 497 -4.38 0.37 -19.11
C THR A 497 -5.22 -0.31 -20.19
N THR A 498 -5.65 -1.54 -19.94
CA THR A 498 -6.44 -2.30 -20.92
C THR A 498 -7.84 -1.74 -21.11
N ALA A 499 -8.46 -1.23 -20.04
CA ALA A 499 -9.78 -0.65 -20.10
C ALA A 499 -9.79 0.76 -20.73
N LEU A 500 -8.75 1.57 -20.51
CA LEU A 500 -8.53 2.84 -21.22
C LEU A 500 -8.26 2.61 -22.71
N ALA A 501 -7.39 1.66 -23.06
CA ALA A 501 -7.15 1.28 -24.45
C ALA A 501 -8.45 0.83 -25.13
N PHE A 502 -9.26 0.03 -24.43
CA PHE A 502 -10.58 -0.40 -24.91
C PHE A 502 -11.54 0.78 -25.09
N LEU A 503 -11.58 1.71 -24.13
CA LEU A 503 -12.41 2.90 -24.17
C LEU A 503 -12.05 3.81 -25.36
N PHE A 504 -10.79 4.20 -25.49
CA PHE A 504 -10.36 5.09 -26.58
C PHE A 504 -10.50 4.44 -27.95
N SER A 505 -10.30 3.12 -28.05
CA SER A 505 -10.58 2.39 -29.28
C SER A 505 -12.08 2.38 -29.60
N SER A 506 -12.94 2.17 -28.59
CA SER A 506 -14.41 2.21 -28.76
C SER A 506 -14.93 3.61 -29.14
N MET A 507 -14.22 4.66 -28.73
CA MET A 507 -14.48 6.04 -29.12
C MET A 507 -13.96 6.40 -30.54
N GLY A 508 -13.24 5.49 -31.20
CA GLY A 508 -12.62 5.74 -32.51
C GLY A 508 -11.42 6.69 -32.47
N LEU A 509 -10.86 6.93 -31.28
CA LEU A 509 -9.74 7.86 -31.08
C LEU A 509 -8.41 7.21 -31.42
N VAL A 510 -8.27 5.91 -31.16
CA VAL A 510 -7.09 5.10 -31.47
C VAL A 510 -7.50 3.85 -32.27
N SER A 511 -6.62 3.36 -33.14
CA SER A 511 -6.91 2.17 -33.93
C SER A 511 -6.99 0.95 -32.99
N TYR A 512 -7.92 0.02 -33.26
CA TYR A 512 -8.04 -1.21 -32.46
C TYR A 512 -6.72 -2.00 -32.41
N ARG A 513 -5.99 -1.99 -33.53
CA ARG A 513 -4.69 -2.64 -33.66
C ARG A 513 -3.62 -1.97 -32.80
N GLY A 514 -3.51 -0.65 -32.86
CA GLY A 514 -2.58 0.13 -32.04
C GLY A 514 -2.88 -0.06 -30.54
N ALA A 515 -4.16 0.07 -30.15
CA ALA A 515 -4.61 -0.16 -28.77
C ALA A 515 -4.29 -1.58 -28.27
N THR A 516 -4.51 -2.61 -29.10
CA THR A 516 -4.21 -4.00 -28.75
C THR A 516 -2.71 -4.22 -28.56
N ALA A 517 -1.90 -3.74 -29.51
CA ALA A 517 -0.45 -3.95 -29.48
C ALA A 517 0.20 -3.22 -28.30
N ALA A 518 -0.19 -1.95 -28.06
CA ALA A 518 0.28 -1.16 -26.94
C ALA A 518 -0.12 -1.79 -25.60
N ALA A 519 -1.40 -2.15 -25.42
CA ALA A 519 -1.86 -2.74 -24.17
C ALA A 519 -1.20 -4.09 -23.86
N LEU A 520 -0.97 -4.96 -24.86
CA LEU A 520 -0.23 -6.22 -24.66
C LEU A 520 1.25 -5.99 -24.30
N ALA A 521 1.89 -5.01 -24.93
CA ALA A 521 3.28 -4.67 -24.65
C ALA A 521 3.43 -4.08 -23.24
N SER A 522 2.60 -3.09 -22.88
CA SER A 522 2.59 -2.50 -21.54
C SER A 522 2.29 -3.54 -20.47
N ALA A 523 1.27 -4.39 -20.66
CA ALA A 523 0.98 -5.47 -19.72
C ALA A 523 2.17 -6.44 -19.55
N SER A 524 2.92 -6.72 -20.61
CA SER A 524 4.12 -7.57 -20.51
C SER A 524 5.24 -6.89 -19.72
N LEU A 525 5.43 -5.59 -19.90
CA LEU A 525 6.45 -4.81 -19.19
C LEU A 525 6.11 -4.67 -17.69
N PHE A 526 4.86 -4.32 -17.37
CA PHE A 526 4.40 -4.22 -15.98
C PHE A 526 4.51 -5.56 -15.25
N MET A 527 4.10 -6.67 -15.89
CA MET A 527 4.18 -7.99 -15.27
C MET A 527 5.60 -8.54 -15.17
N LEU A 528 6.53 -8.07 -16.02
CA LEU A 528 7.94 -8.45 -15.91
C LEU A 528 8.54 -7.91 -14.61
N GLY A 529 8.33 -6.62 -14.32
CA GLY A 529 8.85 -5.97 -13.12
C GLY A 529 8.03 -6.27 -11.87
N GLY A 530 6.72 -6.03 -11.90
CA GLY A 530 5.87 -6.04 -10.71
C GLY A 530 5.61 -7.42 -10.11
N VAL A 531 5.61 -8.51 -10.89
CA VAL A 531 5.35 -9.85 -10.30
C VAL A 531 6.48 -10.24 -9.34
N PRO A 532 7.76 -10.35 -9.75
CA PRO A 532 8.84 -10.62 -8.81
C PRO A 532 9.26 -9.38 -7.99
N GLY A 533 8.92 -8.17 -8.48
CA GLY A 533 9.11 -6.89 -7.80
C GLY A 533 8.47 -6.84 -6.41
N THR A 534 7.38 -7.60 -6.19
CA THR A 534 6.77 -7.85 -4.87
C THR A 534 7.80 -8.06 -3.75
N LEU A 535 8.92 -8.72 -4.05
CA LEU A 535 9.95 -9.04 -3.07
C LEU A 535 10.72 -7.83 -2.54
N HIS A 536 10.57 -6.62 -3.11
CA HIS A 536 11.16 -5.41 -2.55
C HIS A 536 10.57 -4.98 -1.20
N HIS A 537 9.38 -5.47 -0.86
CA HIS A 537 8.80 -5.29 0.48
C HIS A 537 9.30 -6.33 1.48
N LEU A 538 10.08 -7.31 1.02
CA LEU A 538 10.48 -8.44 1.86
C LEU A 538 11.94 -8.39 2.31
N TYR A 539 12.76 -7.46 1.80
CA TYR A 539 14.19 -7.37 2.04
C TYR A 539 14.61 -7.59 3.50
N PHE A 540 13.89 -6.99 4.43
CA PHE A 540 14.25 -6.94 5.85
C PHE A 540 13.24 -7.64 6.77
N SER A 541 12.38 -8.51 6.21
CA SER A 541 11.27 -9.16 6.93
C SER A 541 11.48 -10.66 7.18
N GLY A 542 12.72 -11.06 7.46
CA GLY A 542 13.07 -12.45 7.74
C GLY A 542 13.40 -13.30 6.50
N THR A 543 13.79 -12.67 5.39
CA THR A 543 14.14 -13.36 4.13
C THR A 543 15.64 -13.45 3.90
N THR A 544 16.06 -14.21 2.89
CA THR A 544 17.47 -14.42 2.51
C THR A 544 17.93 -13.44 1.42
N THR A 545 19.24 -13.35 1.20
CA THR A 545 19.86 -12.51 0.17
C THR A 545 19.32 -12.71 -1.25
N PRO A 546 19.03 -13.94 -1.74
CA PRO A 546 18.44 -14.14 -3.07
C PRO A 546 17.11 -13.42 -3.25
N ILE A 547 16.28 -13.34 -2.21
CA ILE A 547 14.99 -12.62 -2.24
C ILE A 547 15.23 -11.12 -2.46
N MET A 548 16.21 -10.54 -1.76
CA MET A 548 16.62 -9.15 -1.94
C MET A 548 17.17 -8.89 -3.36
N ALA A 549 18.01 -9.78 -3.88
CA ALA A 549 18.57 -9.67 -5.22
C ALA A 549 17.50 -9.64 -6.32
N ILE A 550 16.53 -10.57 -6.23
CA ILE A 550 15.40 -10.65 -7.17
C ILE A 550 14.53 -9.41 -7.03
N GLY A 551 14.11 -9.07 -5.81
CA GLY A 551 13.28 -7.90 -5.56
C GLY A 551 13.92 -6.63 -6.13
N ALA A 552 15.20 -6.37 -5.84
CA ALA A 552 15.91 -5.18 -6.32
C ALA A 552 16.00 -5.10 -7.84
N THR A 553 16.32 -6.21 -8.50
CA THR A 553 16.51 -6.23 -9.96
C THR A 553 15.19 -6.09 -10.71
N PHE A 554 14.14 -6.80 -10.27
CA PHE A 554 12.85 -6.80 -10.96
C PHE A 554 12.02 -5.55 -10.66
N SER A 555 12.04 -5.03 -9.43
CA SER A 555 11.36 -3.75 -9.13
C SER A 555 12.03 -2.56 -9.83
N ALA A 556 13.33 -2.61 -10.11
CA ALA A 556 13.98 -1.61 -10.97
C ALA A 556 13.43 -1.64 -12.41
N LEU A 557 13.10 -2.82 -12.93
CA LEU A 557 12.47 -2.96 -14.26
C LEU A 557 11.02 -2.45 -14.29
N GLU A 558 10.34 -2.41 -13.14
CA GLU A 558 8.99 -1.86 -13.03
C GLU A 558 8.96 -0.35 -13.27
N VAL A 559 10.01 0.37 -12.88
CA VAL A 559 10.13 1.83 -13.06
C VAL A 559 10.43 2.21 -14.52
N VAL A 560 11.01 1.30 -15.30
CA VAL A 560 11.39 1.54 -16.71
C VAL A 560 10.22 2.04 -17.57
N PRO A 561 9.04 1.37 -17.62
CA PRO A 561 7.89 1.89 -18.36
C PRO A 561 7.33 3.19 -17.77
N LEU A 562 7.48 3.43 -16.46
CA LEU A 562 6.89 4.60 -15.78
C LEU A 562 7.57 5.92 -16.17
N ILE A 563 8.89 5.90 -16.40
CA ILE A 563 9.65 7.10 -16.76
C ILE A 563 9.33 7.55 -18.19
N VAL A 564 8.92 6.65 -19.08
CA VAL A 564 8.55 6.96 -20.48
C VAL A 564 7.08 7.35 -20.66
N LEU A 565 6.29 7.43 -19.58
CA LEU A 565 4.87 7.80 -19.62
C LEU A 565 4.60 9.22 -20.11
N GLY A 566 5.62 10.07 -20.24
CA GLY A 566 5.48 11.40 -20.86
C GLY A 566 4.90 11.35 -22.28
N TYR A 567 5.22 10.31 -23.05
CA TYR A 567 4.64 10.10 -24.39
C TYR A 567 3.14 9.77 -24.31
N GLU A 568 2.76 8.86 -23.41
CA GLU A 568 1.36 8.49 -23.21
C GLU A 568 0.52 9.66 -22.66
N ALA A 569 1.10 10.45 -21.74
CA ALA A 569 0.48 11.67 -21.22
C ALA A 569 0.19 12.67 -22.36
N TRP A 570 1.14 12.86 -23.26
CA TRP A 570 0.98 13.72 -24.44
C TRP A 570 -0.08 13.20 -25.40
N GLU A 571 -0.04 11.90 -25.73
CA GLU A 571 -1.04 11.28 -26.59
C GLU A 571 -2.46 11.44 -26.02
N ASN A 572 -2.65 11.11 -24.74
CA ASN A 572 -3.92 11.29 -24.05
C ASN A 572 -4.38 12.76 -24.06
N TYR A 573 -3.46 13.69 -23.82
CA TYR A 573 -3.75 15.12 -23.87
C TYR A 573 -4.20 15.56 -25.27
N ARG A 574 -3.52 15.10 -26.33
CA ARG A 574 -3.82 15.41 -27.72
C ARG A 574 -5.20 14.90 -28.15
N LEU A 575 -5.63 13.74 -27.64
CA LEU A 575 -6.95 13.16 -27.97
C LEU A 575 -8.13 14.09 -27.64
N LYS A 576 -8.00 14.98 -26.64
CA LYS A 576 -9.10 15.87 -26.22
C LYS A 576 -9.55 16.86 -27.31
N GLU A 577 -8.69 17.16 -28.29
CA GLU A 577 -8.97 18.13 -29.36
C GLU A 577 -9.36 17.45 -30.68
N ARG A 578 -9.36 16.11 -30.71
CA ARG A 578 -9.53 15.33 -31.94
C ARG A 578 -10.96 15.36 -32.52
N ALA A 579 -11.96 15.70 -31.71
CA ALA A 579 -13.33 15.91 -32.17
C ALA A 579 -14.10 16.92 -31.30
N PRO A 580 -15.11 17.64 -31.84
CA PRO A 580 -15.88 18.63 -31.09
C PRO A 580 -16.58 18.07 -29.84
N TRP A 581 -17.02 16.81 -29.88
CA TRP A 581 -17.72 16.15 -28.77
C TRP A 581 -16.79 15.77 -27.60
N MET A 582 -15.46 15.74 -27.81
CA MET A 582 -14.47 15.47 -26.75
C MET A 582 -14.49 16.53 -25.64
N LYS A 583 -14.99 17.75 -25.92
CA LYS A 583 -15.23 18.78 -24.90
C LYS A 583 -16.06 18.26 -23.72
N ALA A 584 -16.96 17.31 -23.98
CA ALA A 584 -17.84 16.74 -22.96
C ALA A 584 -17.15 15.69 -22.06
N VAL A 585 -15.97 15.20 -22.45
CA VAL A 585 -15.12 14.25 -21.68
C VAL A 585 -13.76 14.86 -21.34
N HIS A 586 -13.62 16.18 -21.44
CA HIS A 586 -12.38 16.91 -21.16
C HIS A 586 -11.78 16.56 -19.78
N TRP A 587 -12.56 16.67 -18.72
CA TRP A 587 -12.06 16.45 -17.35
C TRP A 587 -11.63 15.01 -17.06
N PRO A 588 -12.37 13.96 -17.47
CA PRO A 588 -11.86 12.59 -17.45
C PRO A 588 -10.48 12.44 -18.11
N VAL A 589 -10.31 13.01 -19.32
CA VAL A 589 -9.02 12.93 -20.04
C VAL A 589 -7.91 13.67 -19.28
N ILE A 590 -8.19 14.85 -18.74
CA ILE A 590 -7.23 15.61 -17.93
C ILE A 590 -6.84 14.85 -16.65
N CYS A 591 -7.75 14.09 -16.03
CA CYS A 591 -7.38 13.18 -14.94
C CYS A 591 -6.38 12.13 -15.39
N PHE A 592 -6.57 11.48 -16.55
CA PHE A 592 -5.64 10.47 -17.06
C PHE A 592 -4.25 11.06 -17.39
N VAL A 593 -4.18 12.34 -17.75
CA VAL A 593 -2.90 13.06 -17.85
C VAL A 593 -2.23 13.23 -16.48
N SER A 594 -3.00 13.59 -15.44
CA SER A 594 -2.49 13.61 -14.06
C SER A 594 -2.02 12.24 -13.58
N VAL A 595 -2.75 11.16 -13.94
CA VAL A 595 -2.36 9.79 -13.62
C VAL A 595 -0.96 9.51 -14.18
N ALA A 596 -0.71 9.80 -15.45
CA ALA A 596 0.59 9.58 -16.07
C ALA A 596 1.72 10.41 -15.39
N PHE A 597 1.45 11.67 -15.04
CA PHE A 597 2.39 12.52 -14.31
C PHE A 597 2.77 11.95 -12.94
N TRP A 598 1.77 11.57 -12.13
CA TRP A 598 2.01 11.01 -10.79
C TRP A 598 2.50 9.57 -10.84
N ASN A 599 2.26 8.83 -11.92
CA ASN A 599 2.85 7.51 -12.09
C ASN A 599 4.36 7.63 -12.33
N MET A 600 4.79 8.60 -13.15
CA MET A 600 6.21 8.92 -13.30
C MET A 600 6.84 9.47 -12.01
N LEU A 601 6.26 10.50 -11.38
CA LEU A 601 6.87 11.17 -10.22
C LEU A 601 6.65 10.39 -8.90
N GLY A 602 5.42 9.96 -8.64
CA GLY A 602 5.02 9.28 -7.42
C GLY A 602 5.49 7.83 -7.36
N ALA A 603 5.16 7.03 -8.37
CA ALA A 603 5.59 5.63 -8.42
C ALA A 603 7.01 5.47 -8.95
N GLY A 604 7.38 6.17 -10.04
CA GLY A 604 8.72 6.08 -10.62
C GLY A 604 9.81 6.72 -9.76
N VAL A 605 9.80 8.05 -9.61
CA VAL A 605 10.88 8.78 -8.92
C VAL A 605 10.88 8.50 -7.42
N PHE A 606 9.75 8.76 -6.72
CA PHE A 606 9.69 8.54 -5.27
C PHE A 606 9.66 7.06 -4.88
N GLY A 607 9.14 6.17 -5.73
CA GLY A 607 9.26 4.73 -5.51
C GLY A 607 10.71 4.27 -5.67
N PHE A 608 11.41 4.67 -6.74
CA PHE A 608 12.81 4.26 -6.91
C PHE A 608 13.76 4.89 -5.87
N MET A 609 13.44 6.07 -5.34
CA MET A 609 14.18 6.68 -4.23
C MET A 609 14.30 5.73 -3.02
N ILE A 610 13.24 4.96 -2.72
CA ILE A 610 13.19 4.02 -1.61
C ILE A 610 13.35 2.56 -2.04
N ASN A 611 13.74 2.29 -3.29
CA ASN A 611 13.73 0.93 -3.84
C ASN A 611 15.06 0.15 -3.67
N PRO A 612 16.25 0.70 -4.01
CA PRO A 612 17.49 -0.05 -3.87
C PRO A 612 17.69 -0.52 -2.41
N PRO A 613 18.12 -1.77 -2.17
CA PRO A 613 18.29 -2.30 -0.81
C PRO A 613 19.11 -1.40 0.12
N ILE A 614 20.12 -0.71 -0.39
CA ILE A 614 20.99 0.18 0.42
C ILE A 614 20.26 1.45 0.84
N SER A 615 19.36 1.96 0.00
CA SER A 615 18.52 3.10 0.32
C SER A 615 17.46 2.66 1.33
N LEU A 616 16.73 1.57 1.01
CA LEU A 616 15.64 1.08 1.84
C LEU A 616 16.12 0.63 3.23
N TYR A 617 17.35 0.15 3.36
CA TYR A 617 17.93 -0.26 4.65
C TYR A 617 17.83 0.84 5.73
N PHE A 618 18.09 2.09 5.35
CA PHE A 618 18.02 3.25 6.26
C PHE A 618 16.69 3.99 6.22
N ILE A 619 15.81 3.64 5.28
CA ILE A 619 14.61 4.42 4.98
C ILE A 619 13.31 3.65 5.25
N GLN A 620 13.36 2.32 5.35
CA GLN A 620 12.21 1.50 5.67
C GLN A 620 11.60 1.92 7.02
N GLY A 621 10.33 2.30 6.98
CA GLY A 621 9.63 2.83 8.16
C GLY A 621 9.80 4.33 8.39
N LEU A 622 10.33 5.12 7.46
CA LEU A 622 10.44 6.58 7.57
C LEU A 622 9.42 7.34 6.71
N ASN A 623 9.31 8.66 6.93
CA ASN A 623 8.33 9.54 6.26
C ASN A 623 8.50 9.71 4.73
N THR A 624 9.56 9.18 4.13
CA THR A 624 9.67 9.03 2.67
C THR A 624 8.73 7.95 2.11
N THR A 625 8.38 6.93 2.90
CA THR A 625 7.39 5.92 2.51
C THR A 625 6.01 6.54 2.29
N PRO A 626 5.46 7.37 3.22
CA PRO A 626 4.21 8.08 2.95
C PRO A 626 4.32 9.15 1.87
N VAL A 627 5.51 9.70 1.54
CA VAL A 627 5.68 10.52 0.32
C VAL A 627 5.32 9.70 -0.91
N HIS A 628 5.95 8.55 -1.08
CA HIS A 628 5.66 7.63 -2.19
C HIS A 628 4.21 7.14 -2.14
N ALA A 629 3.71 6.71 -0.98
CA ALA A 629 2.37 6.15 -0.85
C ALA A 629 1.26 7.16 -1.23
N HIS A 630 1.32 8.41 -0.76
CA HIS A 630 0.32 9.41 -1.14
C HIS A 630 0.45 9.79 -2.63
N ALA A 631 1.67 9.97 -3.12
CA ALA A 631 1.92 10.34 -4.52
C ALA A 631 1.46 9.24 -5.50
N ALA A 632 1.75 7.97 -5.19
CA ALA A 632 1.39 6.84 -6.04
C ALA A 632 -0.10 6.46 -5.87
N LEU A 633 -0.56 6.19 -4.64
CA LEU A 633 -1.92 5.68 -4.42
C LEU A 633 -2.99 6.68 -4.85
N PHE A 634 -2.90 7.94 -4.42
CA PHE A 634 -3.87 8.96 -4.83
C PHE A 634 -3.53 9.51 -6.21
N GLY A 635 -2.27 9.85 -6.48
CA GLY A 635 -1.88 10.47 -7.74
C GLY A 635 -2.12 9.59 -8.97
N VAL A 636 -1.98 8.27 -8.83
CA VAL A 636 -2.27 7.29 -9.90
C VAL A 636 -3.69 6.78 -9.77
N TYR A 637 -3.96 5.94 -8.76
CA TYR A 637 -5.24 5.23 -8.67
C TYR A 637 -6.40 6.13 -8.25
N GLY A 638 -6.13 7.14 -7.42
CA GLY A 638 -7.14 8.11 -7.01
C GLY A 638 -7.64 8.97 -8.18
N PHE A 639 -6.74 9.61 -8.94
CA PHE A 639 -7.13 10.35 -10.14
C PHE A 639 -7.76 9.47 -11.21
N LEU A 640 -7.31 8.22 -11.35
CA LEU A 640 -7.91 7.26 -12.26
C LEU A 640 -9.36 6.95 -11.89
N ALA A 641 -9.63 6.66 -10.60
CA ALA A 641 -10.98 6.38 -10.11
C ALA A 641 -11.90 7.61 -10.24
N LEU A 642 -11.39 8.81 -9.97
CA LEU A 642 -12.14 10.06 -10.18
C LEU A 642 -12.44 10.32 -11.66
N GLY A 643 -11.48 10.07 -12.55
CA GLY A 643 -11.65 10.17 -14.01
C GLY A 643 -12.71 9.20 -14.52
N PHE A 644 -12.68 7.94 -14.06
CA PHE A 644 -13.71 6.95 -14.35
C PHE A 644 -15.08 7.33 -13.80
N ALA A 645 -15.18 7.82 -12.56
CA ALA A 645 -16.44 8.25 -11.97
C ALA A 645 -17.08 9.38 -12.79
N LEU A 646 -16.31 10.38 -13.22
CA LEU A 646 -16.81 11.44 -14.10
C LEU A 646 -17.22 10.94 -15.47
N LEU A 647 -16.46 10.01 -16.05
CA LEU A 647 -16.80 9.45 -17.34
C LEU A 647 -18.12 8.69 -17.27
N VAL A 648 -18.31 7.85 -16.24
CA VAL A 648 -19.59 7.17 -16.02
C VAL A 648 -20.70 8.19 -15.81
N LEU A 649 -20.48 9.22 -14.99
CA LEU A 649 -21.44 10.30 -14.73
C LEU A 649 -21.93 10.96 -16.03
N ARG A 650 -20.98 11.31 -16.91
CA ARG A 650 -21.24 11.95 -18.21
C ARG A 650 -22.21 11.13 -19.07
N TYR A 651 -22.11 9.80 -19.03
CA TYR A 651 -22.97 8.92 -19.83
C TYR A 651 -24.28 8.56 -19.15
N ILE A 652 -24.33 8.44 -17.81
CA ILE A 652 -25.59 8.18 -17.09
C ILE A 652 -26.47 9.43 -16.91
N ARG A 653 -25.88 10.62 -17.05
CA ARG A 653 -26.54 11.94 -16.98
C ARG A 653 -26.13 12.79 -18.19
N PRO A 654 -26.56 12.43 -19.41
CA PRO A 654 -26.05 13.05 -20.63
C PRO A 654 -26.40 14.53 -20.82
N ASN A 655 -27.45 15.00 -20.13
CA ASN A 655 -27.91 16.40 -20.16
C ASN A 655 -27.21 17.28 -19.11
N PHE A 656 -26.37 16.68 -18.25
CA PHE A 656 -25.61 17.41 -17.25
C PHE A 656 -24.24 17.78 -17.81
N SER A 657 -23.92 19.08 -17.77
CA SER A 657 -22.59 19.58 -18.09
C SER A 657 -21.84 19.91 -16.80
N VAL A 658 -20.65 19.35 -16.64
CA VAL A 658 -19.76 19.72 -15.53
C VAL A 658 -19.30 21.17 -15.68
N SER A 659 -19.24 21.92 -14.57
CA SER A 659 -18.74 23.30 -14.59
C SER A 659 -17.24 23.34 -14.73
N HIS A 660 -16.78 23.95 -15.83
CA HIS A 660 -15.36 24.12 -16.10
C HIS A 660 -14.62 24.87 -14.97
N SER A 661 -15.22 25.91 -14.38
CA SER A 661 -14.59 26.68 -13.30
C SER A 661 -14.38 25.84 -12.03
N ARG A 662 -15.41 25.11 -11.57
CA ARG A 662 -15.31 24.26 -10.38
C ARG A 662 -14.38 23.09 -10.59
N MET A 663 -14.44 22.45 -11.74
CA MET A 663 -13.55 21.35 -12.08
C MET A 663 -12.09 21.81 -12.19
N LYS A 664 -11.84 23.00 -12.76
CA LYS A 664 -10.50 23.60 -12.79
C LYS A 664 -9.98 23.86 -11.39
N PHE A 665 -10.79 24.49 -10.54
CA PHE A 665 -10.44 24.71 -9.14
C PHE A 665 -10.14 23.39 -8.43
N GLY A 666 -11.07 22.43 -8.48
CA GLY A 666 -10.92 21.13 -7.82
C GLY A 666 -9.68 20.37 -8.28
N PHE A 667 -9.43 20.31 -9.59
CA PHE A 667 -8.29 19.61 -10.17
C PHE A 667 -6.94 20.19 -9.73
N TRP A 668 -6.79 21.52 -9.79
CA TRP A 668 -5.54 22.18 -9.39
C TRP A 668 -5.33 22.19 -7.88
N MET A 669 -6.41 22.27 -7.10
CA MET A 669 -6.33 22.16 -5.64
C MET A 669 -5.95 20.74 -5.20
N LEU A 670 -6.44 19.68 -5.86
CA LEU A 670 -6.00 18.30 -5.56
C LEU A 670 -4.51 18.09 -5.90
N ASN A 671 -4.08 18.47 -7.12
CA ASN A 671 -2.67 18.33 -7.51
C ASN A 671 -1.75 19.22 -6.67
N GLY A 672 -2.14 20.48 -6.46
CA GLY A 672 -1.39 21.46 -5.70
C GLY A 672 -1.31 21.12 -4.22
N GLY A 673 -2.42 20.66 -3.62
CA GLY A 673 -2.46 20.21 -2.23
C GLY A 673 -1.59 18.97 -2.01
N LEU A 674 -1.65 17.99 -2.93
CA LEU A 674 -0.81 16.80 -2.90
C LEU A 674 0.68 17.17 -2.99
N ALA A 675 1.05 18.02 -3.94
CA ALA A 675 2.42 18.50 -4.07
C ALA A 675 2.85 19.28 -2.82
N LEU A 676 2.00 20.17 -2.30
CA LEU A 676 2.32 21.00 -1.14
C LEU A 676 2.58 20.14 0.10
N MET A 677 1.67 19.22 0.46
CA MET A 677 1.86 18.36 1.64
C MET A 677 3.10 17.46 1.54
N ILE A 678 3.47 17.05 0.32
CA ILE A 678 4.69 16.27 0.08
C ILE A 678 5.94 17.14 0.24
N PHE A 679 6.06 18.20 -0.56
CA PHE A 679 7.32 18.93 -0.71
C PHE A 679 7.61 19.89 0.45
N THR A 680 6.60 20.35 1.21
CA THR A 680 6.82 21.28 2.33
C THR A 680 6.78 20.60 3.70
N SER A 681 6.43 19.31 3.78
CA SER A 681 6.32 18.60 5.05
C SER A 681 6.91 17.19 4.98
N LEU A 682 6.22 16.25 4.33
CA LEU A 682 6.58 14.82 4.39
C LEU A 682 8.00 14.54 3.88
N LEU A 683 8.39 15.13 2.75
CA LEU A 683 9.70 14.91 2.16
C LEU A 683 10.83 15.52 3.01
N PRO A 684 10.77 16.81 3.43
CA PRO A 684 11.75 17.35 4.38
C PRO A 684 11.88 16.51 5.65
N ILE A 685 10.77 16.13 6.29
CA ILE A 685 10.78 15.27 7.49
C ILE A 685 11.46 13.93 7.19
N GLY A 686 11.10 13.29 6.07
CA GLY A 686 11.71 12.03 5.64
C GLY A 686 13.21 12.12 5.41
N LEU A 687 13.70 13.24 4.86
CA LEU A 687 15.14 13.47 4.65
C LEU A 687 15.90 13.70 5.96
N PHE A 688 15.32 14.44 6.91
CA PHE A 688 15.90 14.59 8.25
C PHE A 688 15.93 13.26 9.02
N GLN A 689 14.84 12.49 8.97
CA GLN A 689 14.82 11.15 9.53
C GLN A 689 15.83 10.22 8.87
N PHE A 690 15.99 10.28 7.54
CA PHE A 690 17.00 9.49 6.83
C PHE A 690 18.41 9.83 7.31
N HIS A 691 18.72 11.12 7.41
CA HIS A 691 20.00 11.57 7.95
C HIS A 691 20.25 11.02 9.36
N ALA A 692 19.27 11.14 10.26
CA ALA A 692 19.34 10.60 11.62
C ALA A 692 19.49 9.07 11.66
N SER A 693 18.79 8.36 10.77
CA SER A 693 18.85 6.90 10.68
C SER A 693 20.20 6.41 10.18
N VAL A 694 20.86 7.16 9.29
CA VAL A 694 22.21 6.85 8.80
C VAL A 694 23.27 7.21 9.84
N SER A 695 23.10 8.34 10.53
CA SER A 695 24.12 8.84 11.46
C SER A 695 24.17 8.07 12.79
N GLU A 696 23.01 7.75 13.36
CA GLU A 696 22.90 7.15 14.70
C GLU A 696 22.28 5.76 14.67
N GLY A 697 21.15 5.60 13.97
CA GLY A 697 20.40 4.34 13.95
C GLY A 697 18.91 4.57 13.73
N LEU A 698 18.19 3.51 13.31
CA LEU A 698 16.74 3.62 13.06
C LEU A 698 15.96 3.95 14.33
N TRP A 699 16.40 3.41 15.47
CA TRP A 699 15.81 3.67 16.80
C TRP A 699 15.75 5.17 17.09
N TYR A 700 16.81 5.93 16.74
CA TYR A 700 16.89 7.37 16.98
C TYR A 700 15.94 8.13 16.06
N ALA A 701 15.97 7.85 14.75
CA ALA A 701 15.09 8.50 13.75
C ALA A 701 13.58 8.30 14.00
N ARG A 702 13.22 7.27 14.78
CA ARG A 702 11.85 6.91 15.16
C ARG A 702 11.52 7.20 16.64
N SER A 703 12.46 7.76 17.40
CA SER A 703 12.26 8.11 18.81
C SER A 703 11.40 9.36 18.99
N GLU A 704 10.81 9.52 20.18
CA GLU A 704 10.16 10.79 20.55
C GLU A 704 11.16 11.94 20.68
N GLU A 705 12.40 11.68 21.12
CA GLU A 705 13.45 12.71 21.21
C GLU A 705 13.72 13.36 19.85
N PHE A 706 13.76 12.56 18.78
CA PHE A 706 13.93 13.08 17.43
C PHE A 706 12.65 13.72 16.91
N LEU A 707 11.51 13.01 16.93
CA LEU A 707 10.28 13.49 16.30
C LEU A 707 9.69 14.74 16.95
N GLN A 708 9.94 14.96 18.24
CA GLN A 708 9.45 16.12 18.97
C GLN A 708 10.39 17.33 18.94
N GLN A 709 11.46 17.32 18.13
CA GLN A 709 12.26 18.52 17.89
C GLN A 709 11.39 19.63 17.28
N ASP A 710 11.56 20.88 17.75
CA ASP A 710 10.72 22.02 17.40
C ASP A 710 10.56 22.24 15.89
N PHE A 711 11.65 22.05 15.13
CA PHE A 711 11.59 22.22 13.67
C PHE A 711 10.80 21.10 12.98
N LEU A 712 10.84 19.86 13.48
CA LEU A 712 10.05 18.75 12.95
C LEU A 712 8.56 18.90 13.30
N GLN A 713 8.26 19.38 14.52
CA GLN A 713 6.90 19.79 14.87
C GLN A 713 6.39 20.88 13.93
N THR A 714 7.22 21.91 13.66
CA THR A 714 6.87 23.00 12.73
C THR A 714 6.61 22.49 11.32
N LEU A 715 7.46 21.59 10.80
CA LEU A 715 7.24 20.98 9.48
C LEU A 715 5.95 20.15 9.41
N ARG A 716 5.59 19.44 10.48
CA ARG A 716 4.29 18.74 10.58
C ARG A 716 3.13 19.72 10.62
N TRP A 717 3.24 20.85 11.33
CA TRP A 717 2.22 21.91 11.35
C TRP A 717 2.00 22.54 9.97
N VAL A 718 3.09 22.83 9.24
CA VAL A 718 3.05 23.39 7.88
C VAL A 718 2.27 22.51 6.90
N ARG A 719 2.21 21.19 7.15
CA ARG A 719 1.41 20.25 6.36
C ARG A 719 -0.06 20.69 6.21
N THR A 720 -0.61 21.32 7.25
CA THR A 720 -2.01 21.80 7.30
C THR A 720 -2.36 22.66 6.09
N PHE A 721 -1.42 23.47 5.57
CA PHE A 721 -1.67 24.28 4.37
C PHE A 721 -1.91 23.41 3.12
N GLY A 722 -1.11 22.37 2.93
CA GLY A 722 -1.30 21.37 1.87
C GLY A 722 -2.60 20.60 2.02
N ASP A 723 -2.90 20.17 3.25
CA ASP A 723 -4.09 19.39 3.56
C ASP A 723 -5.38 20.19 3.32
N VAL A 724 -5.44 21.47 3.73
CA VAL A 724 -6.61 22.35 3.51
C VAL A 724 -6.84 22.60 2.02
N VAL A 725 -5.76 22.85 1.25
CA VAL A 725 -5.83 23.01 -0.22
C VAL A 725 -6.37 21.73 -0.85
N PHE A 726 -5.88 20.56 -0.43
CA PHE A 726 -6.35 19.27 -0.93
C PHE A 726 -7.83 19.02 -0.61
N ILE A 727 -8.26 19.28 0.64
CA ILE A 727 -9.64 19.13 1.09
C ILE A 727 -10.58 20.04 0.29
N ALA A 728 -10.22 21.31 0.08
CA ALA A 728 -11.01 22.23 -0.74
C ALA A 728 -11.18 21.72 -2.18
N GLY A 729 -10.11 21.16 -2.75
CA GLY A 729 -10.15 20.51 -4.06
C GLY A 729 -11.09 19.31 -4.10
N ALA A 730 -10.97 18.41 -3.12
CA ALA A 730 -11.81 17.24 -2.99
C ALA A 730 -13.29 17.58 -2.84
N LEU A 731 -13.63 18.56 -2.00
CA LEU A 731 -15.01 19.01 -1.80
C LEU A 731 -15.63 19.61 -3.07
N ALA A 732 -14.85 20.34 -3.88
CA ALA A 732 -15.31 20.84 -5.17
C ALA A 732 -15.66 19.69 -6.14
N TRP A 733 -14.85 18.63 -6.15
CA TRP A 733 -15.09 17.41 -6.93
C TRP A 733 -16.33 16.65 -6.47
N VAL A 734 -16.44 16.41 -5.16
CA VAL A 734 -17.58 15.74 -4.53
C VAL A 734 -18.86 16.49 -4.87
N TRP A 735 -18.85 17.81 -4.72
CA TRP A 735 -19.98 18.66 -5.05
C TRP A 735 -20.41 18.53 -6.52
N GLU A 736 -19.46 18.49 -7.46
CA GLU A 736 -19.81 18.36 -8.88
C GLU A 736 -20.47 17.02 -9.20
N VAL A 737 -19.95 15.92 -8.64
CA VAL A 737 -20.53 14.58 -8.82
C VAL A 737 -21.93 14.51 -8.21
N VAL A 738 -22.10 14.99 -6.98
CA VAL A 738 -23.41 15.05 -6.29
C VAL A 738 -24.40 15.87 -7.12
N ARG A 739 -24.01 17.04 -7.60
CA ARG A 739 -24.87 17.86 -8.47
C ARG A 739 -25.32 17.13 -9.73
N GLY A 740 -24.40 16.44 -10.39
CA GLY A 740 -24.72 15.65 -11.58
C GLY A 740 -25.70 14.51 -11.28
N LEU A 741 -25.53 13.82 -10.16
CA LEU A 741 -26.38 12.69 -9.78
C LEU A 741 -27.82 13.12 -9.44
N PHE A 742 -27.96 14.21 -8.69
CA PHE A 742 -29.26 14.75 -8.21
C PHE A 742 -29.89 15.78 -9.15
N GLY A 743 -29.25 16.15 -10.27
CA GLY A 743 -29.78 17.15 -11.20
C GLY A 743 -29.79 18.57 -10.64
N LEU A 744 -28.92 18.86 -9.66
CA LEU A 744 -28.79 20.17 -9.03
C LEU A 744 -27.95 21.07 -9.95
N GLY A 745 -28.60 21.69 -10.92
CA GLY A 745 -27.97 22.54 -11.93
C GLY A 745 -28.79 22.51 -13.20
N GLY A 746 -29.31 23.66 -13.61
CA GLY A 746 -30.24 23.77 -14.74
C GLY A 746 -29.78 22.95 -15.94
N SER A 747 -30.65 22.06 -16.40
CA SER A 747 -30.50 21.35 -17.66
C SER A 747 -30.35 22.38 -18.77
N GLN A 748 -29.21 22.43 -19.46
CA GLN A 748 -29.22 23.06 -20.76
C GLN A 748 -30.08 22.19 -21.69
N PRO A 749 -31.04 22.77 -22.43
CA PRO A 749 -31.80 22.00 -23.40
C PRO A 749 -30.83 21.37 -24.38
N ALA A 750 -31.07 20.10 -24.72
CA ALA A 750 -30.29 19.38 -25.71
C ALA A 750 -30.13 20.26 -26.95
N ALA A 751 -28.89 20.46 -27.41
CA ALA A 751 -28.66 21.14 -28.69
C ALA A 751 -29.48 20.41 -29.75
N VAL A 752 -30.53 21.08 -30.25
CA VAL A 752 -31.35 20.60 -31.35
C VAL A 752 -30.39 20.26 -32.49
N PRO A 753 -30.45 19.07 -33.10
CA PRO A 753 -29.60 18.77 -34.24
C PRO A 753 -29.86 19.83 -35.31
N ALA A 754 -28.83 20.58 -35.69
CA ALA A 754 -28.90 21.49 -36.81
C ALA A 754 -29.42 20.68 -38.00
N LYS A 755 -30.61 21.05 -38.48
CA LYS A 755 -31.17 20.50 -39.72
C LYS A 755 -30.09 20.67 -40.79
N ALA A 756 -29.67 19.55 -41.38
CA ALA A 756 -28.87 19.59 -42.59
C ALA A 756 -29.66 20.41 -43.62
N HIS A 757 -29.12 21.58 -43.99
CA HIS A 757 -29.58 22.25 -45.20
C HIS A 757 -29.07 21.42 -46.39
N ALA A 758 -30.01 21.19 -47.30
CA ALA A 758 -29.92 20.33 -48.47
C ALA A 758 -28.76 20.64 -49.40
#